data_AF-A0A949V5K7-F1
#
_entry.id   AF-A0A949V5K7-F1
#
_cell.length_a   1.000
_cell.length_b   1.000
_cell.length_c   1.000
_cell.angle_alpha   90.00
_cell.angle_beta   90.00
_cell.angle_gamma   90.00
#
_symmetry.space_group_name_H-M   'P 1'
#
loop_
_entity.id
_entity.type
_entity.pdbx_description
1 polymer ?
#
loop_
_entity_poly.entity_id
_entity_poly.type
_entity_poly.pdbx_seq_one_letter_code
_entity_poly.pdbx_strand_id
1 'polypeptide(L)'
;VQNVALDASSTNLDGIAQLDVVTTSGNGSIVVRTTAGSIETLSGGAVTAVGNILLEAGGTTSDLTLSATVASSNGNITLEAGRELVQNAAIAVASTGSTIELLAGGSITMGDGTSTTSTNGNIRYQSGTNVTIELLAAGSGNVAIYATSGSITDGDTVGDTGIDITANGLLLSAGTAIGSGSNHLEATVTTLAASAGVGGMFITESYGLIVAAVSFDINRVSSSAGTSAVSSSLSDLTTTGVGNAVLVAITGDITVTDGGDSDSKGVEVNGTGNIRLEAKAGAIELQSIVTTGGGNITLLASHAFTQAAVGDISTTGSGTINVEASTMSMADGATIASGSGNIRLVAANTLHLGSLSTTGDVSLSASTISDAGAGATDTTNITADELRLVTTGTAIGNGAGSGSNHLELNIAKLAADSKGTGTGGLFLMEANSIQLGTLNAINAYQFGADGTPALTVDAAQSNVISDAHLVLVTTAGSIETLSGGAVTVAGNLLLSAGESDEATAATIRLSESVTSSAGNITLLAKDSILQMAGGDISTLATDKTIDLQADDALVMADGAVTQSTNSDVRLEALQGDITLGALQAGTASIAVNATLGNIFDADSEPVDIIAKDLILTAGGSIGASDNYIEVAVTNISSKSGSGATYLASSGVSVNAAELNIAVNRVNLAGGTDLTATYSQDDLSASEDIYLVATQGDIIIWASSSNTGVTEARNIILLAYDGDIIINCGTDGQGFFASESIRLIADNGGVIINGTTANSAGLVARNNILISAGESQEATDADITLNARLISETGCITLLSDDAVVMTAAGDVTTQATGKTIDLQAAEGISMDDGAVVQTNNGNIRYAALGGDVTIGELQAGSGTVAVMVSGSIFDLASDTSSVDITASALLLSAGSSIGESANHLETTVGTLSTASASGSSFITESDSVTVTTVSVTVERVQPDDSLVTTNADTLSDLTSGGALVLQTLNGSIVTAVTTGDITAAGNILLQAGGTTSDLTLAGTVASSNGNISLEAGRELVQSAAIAVASTGSTIELLAGGSITMAEGASTASTNGNIRYQAGTNVMIELLAAGSGNVAIYATSGSITDGDTVGDTGIDITANGLLLSA
;
A
#
# COMPACT_ATOMS: atom_id res chain seq x y z
N VAL A 1 -95.15 -22.48 40.66
CA VAL A 1 -96.59 -22.80 40.79
C VAL A 1 -96.99 -22.61 42.25
N GLN A 2 -98.00 -21.79 42.58
CA GLN A 2 -98.46 -21.64 43.97
C GLN A 2 -99.50 -22.70 44.32
N ASN A 3 -99.40 -23.31 45.50
CA ASN A 3 -100.51 -24.01 46.11
C ASN A 3 -101.02 -23.19 47.30
N VAL A 4 -102.32 -22.90 47.33
CA VAL A 4 -102.96 -22.13 48.39
C VAL A 4 -103.54 -23.10 49.41
N ALA A 5 -103.11 -22.99 50.67
CA ALA A 5 -103.73 -23.74 51.77
C ALA A 5 -105.09 -23.13 52.14
N LEU A 6 -105.94 -23.93 52.80
CA LEU A 6 -107.33 -23.57 53.16
C LEU A 6 -107.47 -22.35 54.10
N ASP A 7 -106.37 -21.82 54.63
CA ASP A 7 -106.33 -20.62 55.48
C ASP A 7 -105.88 -19.34 54.74
N ALA A 8 -105.67 -19.42 53.43
CA ALA A 8 -105.17 -18.35 52.58
C ALA A 8 -103.76 -17.84 52.94
N SER A 9 -102.96 -18.61 53.68
CA SER A 9 -101.53 -18.31 53.84
C SER A 9 -100.75 -18.73 52.59
N SER A 10 -99.93 -17.81 52.07
CA SER A 10 -98.94 -18.07 51.03
C SER A 10 -97.57 -18.25 51.67
N THR A 11 -96.99 -19.43 51.54
CA THR A 11 -95.54 -19.63 51.78
C THR A 11 -94.84 -19.65 50.42
N ASN A 12 -93.75 -18.89 50.29
CA ASN A 12 -92.87 -18.99 49.14
C ASN A 12 -92.27 -20.40 49.14
N LEU A 13 -92.55 -21.16 48.09
CA LEU A 13 -91.63 -22.21 47.68
C LEU A 13 -90.45 -21.50 47.02
N ASP A 14 -89.31 -21.47 47.71
CA ASP A 14 -87.99 -21.43 47.08
C ASP A 14 -87.90 -22.71 46.22
N GLY A 15 -88.52 -22.65 45.04
CA GLY A 15 -88.69 -23.77 44.15
C GLY A 15 -87.81 -23.57 42.93
N ILE A 16 -86.67 -24.24 42.93
CA ILE A 16 -85.84 -24.53 41.76
C ILE A 16 -86.78 -24.87 40.60
N ALA A 17 -86.78 -24.06 39.54
CA ALA A 17 -87.51 -24.38 38.33
C ALA A 17 -86.76 -25.52 37.62
N GLN A 18 -87.10 -26.76 37.96
CA GLN A 18 -86.63 -27.95 37.26
C GLN A 18 -87.36 -28.06 35.92
N LEU A 19 -86.62 -28.03 34.81
CA LEU A 19 -87.18 -27.93 33.46
C LEU A 19 -86.82 -29.14 32.59
N ASP A 20 -87.85 -29.82 32.07
CA ASP A 20 -87.80 -30.74 30.92
C ASP A 20 -88.94 -30.32 29.97
N VAL A 21 -88.62 -29.73 28.83
CA VAL A 21 -89.61 -29.09 27.93
C VAL A 21 -89.26 -29.39 26.48
N VAL A 22 -90.13 -30.15 25.83
CA VAL A 22 -90.03 -30.57 24.43
C VAL A 22 -91.25 -30.08 23.67
N THR A 23 -91.06 -29.35 22.56
CA THR A 23 -92.15 -29.05 21.62
C THR A 23 -92.16 -30.08 20.48
N THR A 24 -93.29 -30.77 20.26
CA THR A 24 -93.34 -31.92 19.35
C THR A 24 -93.92 -31.64 17.94
N SER A 25 -94.35 -30.40 17.63
CA SER A 25 -94.73 -29.96 16.26
C SER A 25 -95.01 -28.44 16.15
N GLY A 26 -94.74 -27.83 14.98
CA GLY A 26 -94.98 -26.40 14.65
C GLY A 26 -93.74 -25.51 14.88
N ASN A 27 -93.79 -24.19 14.59
CA ASN A 27 -92.72 -23.21 14.90
C ASN A 27 -92.61 -22.90 16.42
N GLY A 28 -92.84 -23.89 17.28
CA GLY A 28 -92.99 -23.69 18.73
C GLY A 28 -91.67 -23.28 19.38
N SER A 29 -91.60 -22.03 19.84
CA SER A 29 -90.50 -21.50 20.66
C SER A 29 -90.70 -21.86 22.14
N ILE A 30 -89.60 -21.93 22.89
CA ILE A 30 -89.59 -22.09 24.35
C ILE A 30 -89.09 -20.78 24.97
N VAL A 31 -89.84 -20.21 25.91
CA VAL A 31 -89.39 -19.06 26.72
C VAL A 31 -89.66 -19.39 28.19
N VAL A 32 -88.60 -19.54 28.97
CA VAL A 32 -88.67 -19.81 30.41
C VAL A 32 -87.87 -18.75 31.14
N ARG A 33 -88.51 -18.08 32.09
CA ARG A 33 -87.90 -16.94 32.78
C ARG A 33 -88.25 -16.92 34.25
N THR A 34 -87.27 -16.61 35.08
CA THR A 34 -87.45 -16.29 36.50
C THR A 34 -86.96 -14.87 36.75
N THR A 35 -87.78 -14.05 37.42
CA THR A 35 -87.37 -12.69 37.83
C THR A 35 -86.46 -12.75 39.07
N ALA A 36 -86.57 -13.82 39.85
CA ALA A 36 -85.67 -14.19 40.94
C ALA A 36 -85.66 -15.71 41.08
N GLY A 37 -84.51 -16.29 41.40
CA GLY A 37 -84.32 -17.74 41.57
C GLY A 37 -83.67 -18.39 40.35
N SER A 38 -82.85 -19.40 40.61
CA SER A 38 -82.09 -20.13 39.58
C SER A 38 -82.97 -21.03 38.71
N ILE A 39 -82.49 -21.33 37.51
CA ILE A 39 -83.05 -22.34 36.61
C ILE A 39 -82.07 -23.52 36.54
N GLU A 40 -82.58 -24.74 36.70
CA GLU A 40 -81.78 -25.96 36.56
C GLU A 40 -82.49 -26.93 35.60
N THR A 41 -81.78 -27.41 34.57
CA THR A 41 -82.31 -28.49 33.72
C THR A 41 -81.88 -29.85 34.27
N LEU A 42 -82.73 -30.87 34.11
CA LEU A 42 -82.52 -32.19 34.75
C LEU A 42 -81.48 -33.01 33.99
N SER A 43 -80.56 -33.67 34.71
CA SER A 43 -79.64 -34.65 34.12
C SER A 43 -80.39 -35.76 33.39
N GLY A 44 -80.12 -35.94 32.10
CA GLY A 44 -80.80 -36.92 31.22
C GLY A 44 -82.13 -36.45 30.60
N GLY A 45 -82.59 -35.23 30.88
CA GLY A 45 -83.73 -34.58 30.20
C GLY A 45 -83.35 -33.86 28.90
N ALA A 46 -84.27 -33.10 28.32
CA ALA A 46 -84.00 -32.27 27.14
C ALA A 46 -84.85 -30.99 27.09
N VAL A 47 -84.25 -29.87 26.70
CA VAL A 47 -84.95 -28.62 26.35
C VAL A 47 -84.89 -28.47 24.83
N THR A 48 -85.93 -28.92 24.13
CA THR A 48 -85.92 -28.97 22.66
C THR A 48 -87.10 -28.22 22.03
N ALA A 49 -86.80 -27.37 21.06
CA ALA A 49 -87.78 -26.57 20.33
C ALA A 49 -87.58 -26.68 18.81
N VAL A 50 -88.65 -26.47 18.05
CA VAL A 50 -88.50 -26.16 16.61
C VAL A 50 -88.19 -24.67 16.42
N GLY A 51 -88.81 -23.79 17.21
CA GLY A 51 -88.59 -22.35 17.18
C GLY A 51 -87.46 -21.88 18.11
N ASN A 52 -87.45 -20.59 18.45
CA ASN A 52 -86.43 -19.99 19.31
C ASN A 52 -86.49 -20.52 20.75
N ILE A 53 -85.37 -20.55 21.46
CA ILE A 53 -85.29 -20.89 22.89
C ILE A 53 -84.73 -19.69 23.66
N LEU A 54 -85.43 -19.26 24.71
CA LEU A 54 -84.93 -18.34 25.74
C LEU A 54 -85.05 -19.00 27.11
N LEU A 55 -83.92 -19.16 27.82
CA LEU A 55 -83.89 -19.47 29.25
C LEU A 55 -83.26 -18.29 29.99
N GLU A 56 -84.00 -17.60 30.85
CA GLU A 56 -83.57 -16.37 31.54
C GLU A 56 -83.72 -16.51 33.07
N ALA A 57 -82.61 -16.73 33.78
CA ALA A 57 -82.52 -16.65 35.23
C ALA A 57 -82.14 -15.22 35.66
N GLY A 58 -83.09 -14.29 35.58
CA GLY A 58 -82.83 -12.84 35.51
C GLY A 58 -82.48 -12.11 36.82
N GLY A 59 -82.51 -12.77 37.98
CA GLY A 59 -82.10 -12.14 39.24
C GLY A 59 -80.57 -12.08 39.37
N THR A 60 -80.00 -11.01 39.95
CA THR A 60 -78.52 -10.81 40.06
C THR A 60 -77.76 -11.89 40.84
N THR A 61 -78.46 -12.76 41.57
CA THR A 61 -77.89 -13.92 42.27
C THR A 61 -78.43 -15.25 41.74
N SER A 62 -79.12 -15.22 40.60
CA SER A 62 -79.77 -16.38 39.99
C SER A 62 -78.82 -16.99 38.97
N ASP A 63 -78.65 -18.31 39.10
CA ASP A 63 -77.78 -19.09 38.22
C ASP A 63 -78.63 -19.85 37.19
N LEU A 64 -78.00 -20.22 36.09
CA LEU A 64 -78.55 -21.15 35.10
C LEU A 64 -77.63 -22.37 34.99
N THR A 65 -78.10 -23.52 35.48
CA THR A 65 -77.36 -24.79 35.40
C THR A 65 -78.01 -25.70 34.36
N LEU A 66 -77.28 -26.01 33.29
CA LEU A 66 -77.75 -26.87 32.20
C LEU A 66 -77.20 -28.28 32.39
N SER A 67 -78.00 -29.21 32.91
CA SER A 67 -77.63 -30.65 32.97
C SER A 67 -78.30 -31.49 31.87
N ALA A 68 -79.16 -30.87 31.06
CA ALA A 68 -79.84 -31.48 29.92
C ALA A 68 -79.54 -30.73 28.62
N THR A 69 -79.55 -31.46 27.50
CA THR A 69 -79.31 -30.90 26.17
C THR A 69 -80.32 -29.81 25.85
N VAL A 70 -79.84 -28.66 25.36
CA VAL A 70 -80.68 -27.56 24.87
C VAL A 70 -80.55 -27.48 23.35
N ALA A 71 -81.60 -27.77 22.59
CA ALA A 71 -81.50 -27.76 21.14
C ALA A 71 -82.69 -27.13 20.40
N SER A 72 -82.40 -26.33 19.37
CA SER A 72 -83.40 -25.80 18.46
C SER A 72 -83.19 -26.33 17.03
N SER A 73 -84.25 -26.86 16.41
CA SER A 73 -84.13 -27.38 15.04
C SER A 73 -84.26 -26.31 13.96
N ASN A 74 -84.90 -25.16 14.24
CA ASN A 74 -85.12 -24.08 13.26
C ASN A 74 -85.16 -22.66 13.85
N GLY A 75 -84.63 -22.47 15.07
CA GLY A 75 -84.57 -21.16 15.73
C GLY A 75 -83.25 -20.94 16.47
N ASN A 76 -83.14 -19.74 17.05
CA ASN A 76 -81.97 -19.30 17.80
C ASN A 76 -82.09 -19.69 19.27
N ILE A 77 -80.97 -19.76 19.98
CA ILE A 77 -80.93 -20.02 21.43
C ILE A 77 -80.32 -18.81 22.13
N THR A 78 -80.99 -18.27 23.15
CA THR A 78 -80.43 -17.31 24.11
C THR A 78 -80.58 -17.85 25.52
N LEU A 79 -79.50 -17.89 26.28
CA LEU A 79 -79.45 -18.35 27.66
C LEU A 79 -78.86 -17.24 28.51
N GLU A 80 -79.55 -16.84 29.58
CA GLU A 80 -79.17 -15.71 30.40
C GLU A 80 -79.23 -16.06 31.88
N ALA A 81 -78.16 -15.76 32.62
CA ALA A 81 -78.06 -15.88 34.07
C ALA A 81 -77.62 -14.56 34.69
N GLY A 82 -78.27 -14.13 35.77
CA GLY A 82 -77.86 -12.92 36.48
C GLY A 82 -76.55 -13.07 37.26
N ARG A 83 -76.12 -14.32 37.57
CA ARG A 83 -74.81 -14.62 38.17
C ARG A 83 -74.05 -15.70 37.38
N GLU A 84 -74.16 -16.99 37.71
CA GLU A 84 -73.38 -18.04 37.03
C GLU A 84 -74.20 -18.78 35.96
N LEU A 85 -73.57 -19.11 34.83
CA LEU A 85 -74.11 -20.06 33.86
C LEU A 85 -73.19 -21.28 33.80
N VAL A 86 -73.67 -22.43 34.27
CA VAL A 86 -72.95 -23.70 34.25
C VAL A 86 -73.53 -24.60 33.17
N GLN A 87 -72.75 -24.88 32.13
CA GLN A 87 -73.12 -25.76 31.03
C GLN A 87 -72.51 -27.15 31.24
N ASN A 88 -73.31 -28.11 31.72
CA ASN A 88 -72.93 -29.51 31.85
C ASN A 88 -73.53 -30.41 30.75
N ALA A 89 -74.10 -29.82 29.70
CA ALA A 89 -74.76 -30.54 28.62
C ALA A 89 -74.62 -29.80 27.28
N ALA A 90 -74.84 -30.53 26.18
CA ALA A 90 -74.71 -29.98 24.83
C ALA A 90 -75.77 -28.91 24.52
N ILE A 91 -75.36 -27.86 23.79
CA ILE A 91 -76.25 -26.84 23.22
C ILE A 91 -76.15 -26.92 21.69
N ALA A 92 -77.28 -27.00 20.99
CA ALA A 92 -77.25 -27.19 19.53
C ALA A 92 -78.33 -26.41 18.76
N VAL A 93 -77.94 -25.78 17.64
CA VAL A 93 -78.89 -25.29 16.63
C VAL A 93 -78.63 -25.94 15.27
N ALA A 94 -79.66 -26.57 14.70
CA ALA A 94 -79.51 -27.40 13.49
C ALA A 94 -79.78 -26.66 12.17
N SER A 95 -80.46 -25.51 12.21
CA SER A 95 -80.77 -24.73 11.01
C SER A 95 -79.62 -23.81 10.64
N THR A 96 -79.30 -23.74 9.34
CA THR A 96 -78.19 -22.96 8.82
C THR A 96 -78.36 -21.47 9.16
N GLY A 97 -77.36 -20.87 9.81
CA GLY A 97 -77.36 -19.44 10.17
C GLY A 97 -78.17 -19.08 11.42
N SER A 98 -78.78 -20.06 12.12
CA SER A 98 -79.34 -19.82 13.46
C SER A 98 -78.23 -19.65 14.49
N THR A 99 -78.41 -18.76 15.45
CA THR A 99 -77.36 -18.34 16.38
C THR A 99 -77.58 -18.80 17.81
N ILE A 100 -76.49 -18.91 18.56
CA ILE A 100 -76.50 -19.26 19.99
C ILE A 100 -75.88 -18.12 20.78
N GLU A 101 -76.50 -17.71 21.88
CA GLU A 101 -75.98 -16.73 22.82
C GLU A 101 -76.10 -17.22 24.27
N LEU A 102 -75.01 -17.10 25.03
CA LEU A 102 -74.94 -17.29 26.47
C LEU A 102 -74.50 -15.99 27.14
N LEU A 103 -75.25 -15.56 28.16
CA LEU A 103 -75.04 -14.34 28.94
C LEU A 103 -75.00 -14.68 30.43
N ALA A 104 -73.95 -14.23 31.15
CA ALA A 104 -73.86 -14.38 32.60
C ALA A 104 -73.35 -13.08 33.26
N GLY A 105 -73.96 -12.65 34.37
CA GLY A 105 -73.45 -11.52 35.16
C GLY A 105 -72.12 -11.81 35.88
N GLY A 106 -71.89 -13.08 36.23
CA GLY A 106 -70.67 -13.67 36.78
C GLY A 106 -69.93 -14.47 35.70
N SER A 107 -69.65 -15.75 35.92
CA SER A 107 -68.91 -16.60 34.98
C SER A 107 -69.81 -17.49 34.12
N ILE A 108 -69.28 -17.90 32.97
CA ILE A 108 -69.78 -19.04 32.20
C ILE A 108 -68.78 -20.18 32.37
N THR A 109 -69.25 -21.38 32.69
CA THR A 109 -68.39 -22.57 32.86
C THR A 109 -68.97 -23.75 32.10
N MET A 110 -68.24 -24.22 31.09
CA MET A 110 -68.49 -25.50 30.45
C MET A 110 -67.91 -26.63 31.32
N GLY A 111 -68.66 -27.72 31.46
CA GLY A 111 -68.16 -28.94 32.08
C GLY A 111 -67.40 -29.80 31.06
N ASP A 112 -66.47 -30.60 31.55
CA ASP A 112 -65.64 -31.54 30.77
C ASP A 112 -66.43 -32.29 29.69
N GLY A 113 -65.96 -32.20 28.44
CA GLY A 113 -66.50 -32.89 27.27
C GLY A 113 -67.83 -32.34 26.75
N THR A 114 -68.24 -31.14 27.19
CA THR A 114 -69.47 -30.50 26.70
C THR A 114 -69.22 -29.73 25.40
N SER A 115 -70.29 -29.52 24.62
CA SER A 115 -70.17 -28.86 23.32
C SER A 115 -71.30 -27.87 23.06
N THR A 116 -70.98 -26.76 22.40
CA THR A 116 -71.96 -25.85 21.80
C THR A 116 -71.77 -25.82 20.30
N THR A 117 -72.79 -26.27 19.57
CA THR A 117 -72.69 -26.49 18.12
C THR A 117 -73.77 -25.72 17.36
N SER A 118 -73.38 -24.98 16.34
CA SER A 118 -74.31 -24.41 15.36
C SER A 118 -74.02 -24.96 13.97
N THR A 119 -75.01 -24.90 13.08
CA THR A 119 -74.78 -25.18 11.66
C THR A 119 -74.55 -23.85 10.93
N ASN A 120 -73.29 -23.46 10.74
CA ASN A 120 -72.92 -22.22 10.01
C ASN A 120 -73.53 -20.93 10.60
N GLY A 121 -73.79 -20.92 11.91
CA GLY A 121 -74.37 -19.79 12.62
C GLY A 121 -73.46 -19.29 13.73
N ASN A 122 -73.59 -18.03 14.12
CA ASN A 122 -72.67 -17.44 15.08
C ASN A 122 -72.96 -17.90 16.53
N ILE A 123 -71.90 -18.08 17.33
CA ILE A 123 -71.98 -18.45 18.76
C ILE A 123 -71.37 -17.33 19.60
N ARG A 124 -72.13 -16.81 20.58
CA ARG A 124 -71.67 -15.76 21.51
C ARG A 124 -71.66 -16.25 22.95
N TYR A 125 -70.55 -16.06 23.65
CA TYR A 125 -70.44 -16.21 25.10
C TYR A 125 -70.08 -14.86 25.69
N GLN A 126 -70.82 -14.40 26.69
CA GLN A 126 -70.52 -13.14 27.37
C GLN A 126 -70.72 -13.26 28.88
N SER A 127 -69.65 -13.05 29.63
CA SER A 127 -69.63 -13.10 31.08
C SER A 127 -69.10 -11.80 31.70
N GLY A 128 -69.48 -11.52 32.93
CA GLY A 128 -68.92 -10.41 33.71
C GLY A 128 -67.51 -10.70 34.22
N THR A 129 -67.22 -11.96 34.55
CA THR A 129 -65.92 -12.43 35.05
C THR A 129 -65.28 -13.38 34.05
N ASN A 130 -65.32 -14.69 34.28
CA ASN A 130 -64.57 -15.70 33.52
C ASN A 130 -65.45 -16.42 32.50
N VAL A 131 -64.83 -16.96 31.46
CA VAL A 131 -65.44 -17.95 30.58
C VAL A 131 -64.50 -19.14 30.52
N THR A 132 -64.93 -20.28 31.06
CA THR A 132 -64.24 -21.56 30.86
C THR A 132 -64.98 -22.33 29.78
N ILE A 133 -64.27 -22.69 28.71
CA ILE A 133 -64.85 -23.35 27.54
C ILE A 133 -64.29 -24.75 27.34
N GLU A 134 -65.03 -25.50 26.53
CA GLU A 134 -64.62 -26.75 25.90
C GLU A 134 -64.93 -26.54 24.40
N LEU A 135 -65.53 -27.52 23.70
CA LEU A 135 -65.83 -27.39 22.27
C LEU A 135 -66.95 -26.37 21.93
N LEU A 136 -66.58 -25.30 21.22
CA LEU A 136 -67.46 -24.38 20.50
C LEU A 136 -67.29 -24.56 18.98
N ALA A 137 -68.30 -25.10 18.31
CA ALA A 137 -68.25 -25.39 16.87
C ALA A 137 -69.34 -24.63 16.08
N ALA A 138 -68.94 -23.60 15.33
CA ALA A 138 -69.83 -22.74 14.56
C ALA A 138 -69.94 -23.08 13.05
N GLY A 139 -69.19 -24.10 12.58
CA GLY A 139 -69.07 -24.40 11.15
C GLY A 139 -68.44 -23.21 10.41
N SER A 140 -69.10 -22.70 9.36
CA SER A 140 -68.66 -21.48 8.66
C SER A 140 -69.09 -20.16 9.35
N GLY A 141 -69.70 -20.23 10.54
CA GLY A 141 -70.04 -19.06 11.35
C GLY A 141 -68.87 -18.60 12.21
N ASN A 142 -69.04 -17.48 12.91
CA ASN A 142 -68.04 -16.87 13.79
C ASN A 142 -68.34 -17.17 15.26
N VAL A 143 -67.31 -17.18 16.11
CA VAL A 143 -67.40 -17.32 17.56
C VAL A 143 -66.94 -16.02 18.22
N ALA A 144 -67.70 -15.51 19.19
CA ALA A 144 -67.29 -14.36 19.98
C ALA A 144 -67.41 -14.65 21.49
N ILE A 145 -66.32 -14.45 22.22
CA ILE A 145 -66.25 -14.70 23.66
C ILE A 145 -65.78 -13.43 24.39
N TYR A 146 -66.60 -12.99 25.35
CA TYR A 146 -66.34 -11.81 26.17
C TYR A 146 -66.27 -12.19 27.65
N ALA A 147 -65.11 -12.00 28.28
CA ALA A 147 -64.87 -12.13 29.71
C ALA A 147 -64.53 -10.75 30.27
N THR A 148 -65.55 -9.95 30.61
CA THR A 148 -65.42 -8.48 30.75
C THR A 148 -64.32 -8.05 31.72
N SER A 149 -64.19 -8.74 32.86
CA SER A 149 -63.15 -8.46 33.86
C SER A 149 -62.23 -9.65 34.15
N GLY A 150 -62.57 -10.85 33.68
CA GLY A 150 -61.84 -12.09 33.97
C GLY A 150 -61.11 -12.66 32.75
N SER A 151 -60.93 -13.97 32.77
CA SER A 151 -60.18 -14.71 31.75
C SER A 151 -61.07 -15.62 30.91
N ILE A 152 -60.63 -15.88 29.68
CA ILE A 152 -61.12 -16.97 28.84
C ILE A 152 -60.14 -18.12 29.00
N THR A 153 -60.59 -19.27 29.49
CA THR A 153 -59.73 -20.42 29.79
C THR A 153 -60.23 -21.66 29.07
N ASP A 154 -59.30 -22.41 28.50
CA ASP A 154 -59.53 -23.82 28.19
C ASP A 154 -59.84 -24.60 29.49
N GLY A 155 -60.89 -25.42 29.42
CA GLY A 155 -61.40 -26.30 30.48
C GLY A 155 -60.70 -27.65 30.57
N ASP A 156 -59.95 -28.03 29.53
CA ASP A 156 -59.19 -29.27 29.47
C ASP A 156 -58.00 -29.30 30.43
N THR A 157 -57.40 -30.48 30.58
CA THR A 157 -56.20 -30.63 31.40
C THR A 157 -55.00 -30.00 30.73
N VAL A 158 -54.19 -29.26 31.50
CA VAL A 158 -52.92 -28.64 31.07
C VAL A 158 -52.14 -29.50 30.07
N GLY A 159 -51.96 -28.97 28.85
CA GLY A 159 -51.17 -29.60 27.79
C GLY A 159 -51.95 -30.59 26.91
N ASP A 160 -53.28 -30.57 26.99
CA ASP A 160 -54.13 -31.20 25.98
C ASP A 160 -53.96 -30.53 24.60
N THR A 161 -54.43 -31.18 23.54
CA THR A 161 -54.36 -30.66 22.16
C THR A 161 -55.70 -30.78 21.43
N GLY A 162 -56.77 -31.01 22.19
CA GLY A 162 -58.15 -31.00 21.74
C GLY A 162 -58.50 -29.61 21.20
N ILE A 163 -59.44 -29.53 20.27
CA ILE A 163 -59.83 -28.25 19.70
C ILE A 163 -60.96 -27.66 20.52
N ASP A 164 -60.70 -26.52 21.15
CA ASP A 164 -61.72 -25.75 21.86
C ASP A 164 -62.66 -25.05 20.90
N ILE A 165 -62.14 -24.48 19.81
CA ILE A 165 -62.93 -23.61 18.93
C ILE A 165 -62.77 -23.99 17.47
N THR A 166 -63.89 -24.24 16.79
CA THR A 166 -63.93 -24.38 15.32
C THR A 166 -64.91 -23.36 14.72
N ALA A 167 -64.38 -22.40 13.96
CA ALA A 167 -65.16 -21.30 13.38
C ALA A 167 -64.51 -20.73 12.11
N ASN A 168 -65.22 -19.87 11.39
CA ASN A 168 -64.62 -19.07 10.32
C ASN A 168 -63.80 -17.90 10.93
N GLY A 169 -64.44 -17.08 11.76
CA GLY A 169 -63.80 -15.98 12.49
C GLY A 169 -63.95 -16.12 14.00
N LEU A 170 -62.92 -15.70 14.75
CA LEU A 170 -62.87 -15.76 16.20
C LEU A 170 -62.57 -14.40 16.81
N LEU A 171 -63.47 -13.97 17.69
CA LEU A 171 -63.36 -12.74 18.47
C LEU A 171 -63.21 -13.09 19.95
N LEU A 172 -62.10 -12.72 20.56
CA LEU A 172 -61.84 -12.95 21.98
C LEU A 172 -61.58 -11.63 22.70
N SER A 173 -62.28 -11.35 23.79
CA SER A 173 -62.03 -10.16 24.61
C SER A 173 -62.07 -10.51 26.09
N ALA A 174 -60.94 -10.42 26.76
CA ALA A 174 -60.80 -10.75 28.17
C ALA A 174 -60.15 -9.61 28.95
N GLY A 175 -60.72 -9.27 30.11
CA GLY A 175 -60.15 -8.25 30.99
C GLY A 175 -58.83 -8.67 31.65
N THR A 176 -58.56 -9.98 31.76
CA THR A 176 -57.35 -10.52 32.37
C THR A 176 -56.50 -11.33 31.38
N ALA A 177 -56.95 -12.51 30.92
CA ALA A 177 -56.16 -13.39 30.07
C ALA A 177 -57.01 -14.18 29.07
N ILE A 178 -56.39 -14.60 27.96
CA ILE A 178 -56.93 -15.57 27.00
C ILE A 178 -55.99 -16.76 26.97
N GLY A 179 -56.44 -17.93 27.43
CA GLY A 179 -55.54 -19.06 27.68
C GLY A 179 -54.49 -18.73 28.74
N SER A 180 -53.47 -19.57 28.82
CA SER A 180 -52.31 -19.43 29.72
C SER A 180 -51.06 -20.06 29.10
N GLY A 181 -49.87 -19.69 29.57
CA GLY A 181 -48.63 -20.28 29.06
C GLY A 181 -48.53 -21.81 29.21
N SER A 182 -49.18 -22.40 30.21
CA SER A 182 -49.22 -23.85 30.36
C SER A 182 -50.35 -24.53 29.58
N ASN A 183 -51.40 -23.77 29.23
CA ASN A 183 -52.61 -24.28 28.61
C ASN A 183 -53.15 -23.22 27.65
N HIS A 184 -52.81 -23.38 26.37
CA HIS A 184 -53.24 -22.48 25.30
C HIS A 184 -54.75 -22.64 25.06
N LEU A 185 -55.32 -21.75 24.25
CA LEU A 185 -56.63 -21.97 23.66
C LEU A 185 -56.43 -22.57 22.27
N GLU A 186 -56.96 -23.77 22.05
CA GLU A 186 -56.81 -24.48 20.78
C GLU A 186 -57.92 -24.13 19.79
N ALA A 187 -57.53 -23.66 18.61
CA ALA A 187 -58.44 -23.16 17.60
C ALA A 187 -58.25 -23.85 16.24
N THR A 188 -59.32 -23.79 15.45
CA THR A 188 -59.37 -24.05 14.01
C THR A 188 -60.18 -22.93 13.37
N VAL A 189 -59.50 -21.84 13.01
CA VAL A 189 -60.13 -20.60 12.51
C VAL A 189 -59.41 -20.00 11.33
N THR A 190 -60.13 -19.25 10.48
CA THR A 190 -59.55 -18.53 9.33
C THR A 190 -59.10 -17.13 9.72
N THR A 191 -59.85 -16.44 10.58
CA THR A 191 -59.55 -15.07 11.01
C THR A 191 -59.64 -14.93 12.52
N LEU A 192 -58.66 -14.25 13.13
CA LEU A 192 -58.58 -14.03 14.57
C LEU A 192 -58.46 -12.53 14.88
N ALA A 193 -59.26 -12.08 15.84
CA ALA A 193 -59.09 -10.80 16.54
C ALA A 193 -59.20 -11.05 18.05
N ALA A 194 -58.27 -10.53 18.83
CA ALA A 194 -58.22 -10.79 20.26
C ALA A 194 -57.72 -9.59 21.07
N SER A 195 -58.27 -9.41 22.26
CA SER A 195 -57.83 -8.40 23.23
C SER A 195 -57.75 -9.00 24.63
N ALA A 196 -56.58 -8.91 25.28
CA ALA A 196 -56.34 -9.44 26.62
C ALA A 196 -55.82 -8.38 27.59
N GLY A 197 -55.91 -8.66 28.90
CA GLY A 197 -55.37 -7.81 29.96
C GLY A 197 -53.92 -8.13 30.32
N VAL A 198 -53.62 -8.01 31.62
CA VAL A 198 -52.27 -8.23 32.19
C VAL A 198 -51.79 -9.69 32.13
N GLY A 199 -52.69 -10.65 31.93
CA GLY A 199 -52.34 -12.06 31.80
C GLY A 199 -51.94 -12.48 30.38
N GLY A 200 -52.21 -11.64 29.38
CA GLY A 200 -51.85 -11.90 27.98
C GLY A 200 -52.77 -12.89 27.27
N MET A 201 -52.36 -13.29 26.07
CA MET A 201 -53.03 -14.27 25.23
C MET A 201 -52.10 -15.39 24.80
N PHE A 202 -52.61 -16.62 24.83
CA PHE A 202 -51.91 -17.85 24.46
C PHE A 202 -52.85 -18.70 23.62
N ILE A 203 -52.62 -18.74 22.31
CA ILE A 203 -53.51 -19.37 21.34
C ILE A 203 -52.70 -20.30 20.44
N THR A 204 -53.22 -21.51 20.21
CA THR A 204 -52.67 -22.45 19.25
C THR A 204 -53.69 -22.76 18.16
N GLU A 205 -53.36 -22.39 16.93
CA GLU A 205 -54.16 -22.66 15.73
C GLU A 205 -53.65 -23.91 15.02
N SER A 206 -54.57 -24.79 14.65
CA SER A 206 -54.26 -26.06 13.99
C SER A 206 -53.70 -25.89 12.57
N TYR A 207 -54.22 -24.91 11.83
CA TYR A 207 -53.82 -24.63 10.46
C TYR A 207 -53.02 -23.34 10.37
N GLY A 208 -53.40 -22.46 9.45
CA GLY A 208 -52.93 -21.09 9.36
C GLY A 208 -54.10 -20.14 9.54
N LEU A 209 -53.81 -18.88 9.87
CA LEU A 209 -54.83 -17.86 10.10
C LEU A 209 -54.40 -16.49 9.60
N ILE A 210 -55.39 -15.61 9.50
CA ILE A 210 -55.21 -14.18 9.27
C ILE A 210 -55.59 -13.41 10.53
N VAL A 211 -54.69 -12.59 11.05
CA VAL A 211 -55.01 -11.57 12.05
C VAL A 211 -55.64 -10.39 11.30
N ALA A 212 -56.93 -10.16 11.52
CA ALA A 212 -57.72 -9.11 10.87
C ALA A 212 -59.00 -8.79 11.65
N ALA A 213 -59.85 -7.92 11.11
CA ALA A 213 -61.17 -7.65 11.68
C ALA A 213 -62.05 -8.90 11.67
N VAL A 214 -62.63 -9.22 12.82
CA VAL A 214 -63.73 -10.17 12.93
C VAL A 214 -65.00 -9.40 13.28
N SER A 215 -65.94 -9.38 12.34
CA SER A 215 -67.31 -8.92 12.58
C SER A 215 -68.19 -10.08 13.04
N PHE A 216 -69.12 -9.77 13.93
CA PHE A 216 -69.94 -10.76 14.59
C PHE A 216 -71.37 -10.25 14.73
N ASP A 217 -72.34 -11.08 14.35
CA ASP A 217 -73.78 -10.77 14.43
C ASP A 217 -74.57 -11.97 14.95
N ILE A 218 -75.48 -11.77 15.90
CA ILE A 218 -76.41 -12.81 16.37
C ILE A 218 -77.85 -12.32 16.47
N ASN A 219 -78.77 -13.27 16.58
CA ASN A 219 -80.19 -13.03 16.81
C ASN A 219 -80.57 -13.41 18.24
N ARG A 220 -80.48 -12.44 19.15
CA ARG A 220 -80.89 -12.62 20.55
C ARG A 220 -82.39 -12.85 20.65
N VAL A 221 -82.80 -13.93 21.30
CA VAL A 221 -84.21 -14.27 21.53
C VAL A 221 -84.77 -13.39 22.64
N SER A 222 -85.89 -12.73 22.37
CA SER A 222 -86.57 -11.87 23.34
C SER A 222 -87.59 -12.65 24.17
N SER A 223 -88.09 -12.00 25.23
CA SER A 223 -89.18 -12.52 26.06
C SER A 223 -90.50 -12.79 25.33
N SER A 224 -90.68 -12.27 24.12
CA SER A 224 -91.83 -12.58 23.25
C SER A 224 -91.53 -13.68 22.22
N ALA A 225 -90.41 -14.38 22.37
CA ALA A 225 -89.86 -15.35 21.44
C ALA A 225 -89.48 -14.79 20.05
N GLY A 226 -89.50 -13.45 19.88
CA GLY A 226 -88.93 -12.77 18.71
C GLY A 226 -87.41 -12.70 18.80
N THR A 227 -86.77 -12.08 17.82
CA THR A 227 -85.31 -11.88 17.81
C THR A 227 -84.93 -10.42 17.62
N SER A 228 -83.81 -10.02 18.20
CA SER A 228 -83.15 -8.74 17.99
C SER A 228 -81.69 -8.98 17.58
N ALA A 229 -81.21 -8.25 16.58
CA ALA A 229 -79.82 -8.33 16.15
C ALA A 229 -78.89 -7.73 17.22
N VAL A 230 -77.75 -8.38 17.45
CA VAL A 230 -76.66 -7.87 18.29
C VAL A 230 -75.39 -8.03 17.48
N SER A 231 -74.65 -6.94 17.34
CA SER A 231 -73.42 -6.92 16.56
C SER A 231 -72.24 -6.44 17.40
N SER A 232 -71.05 -6.90 17.02
CA SER A 232 -69.78 -6.42 17.54
C SER A 232 -68.66 -6.69 16.52
N SER A 233 -67.56 -5.96 16.65
CA SER A 233 -66.34 -6.21 15.90
C SER A 233 -65.13 -6.00 16.79
N LEU A 234 -64.06 -6.69 16.46
CA LEU A 234 -62.73 -6.48 17.01
C LEU A 234 -61.72 -6.64 15.88
N SER A 235 -60.62 -5.93 15.99
CA SER A 235 -59.49 -6.02 15.09
C SER A 235 -58.25 -6.38 15.90
N ASP A 236 -57.29 -7.00 15.22
CA ASP A 236 -55.91 -7.15 15.68
C ASP A 236 -55.73 -8.07 16.88
N LEU A 237 -54.47 -8.26 17.28
CA LEU A 237 -54.09 -8.88 18.55
C LEU A 237 -53.55 -7.80 19.48
N THR A 238 -54.31 -7.46 20.51
CA THR A 238 -53.96 -6.38 21.43
C THR A 238 -53.86 -6.85 22.87
N THR A 239 -52.98 -6.23 23.66
CA THR A 239 -53.05 -6.31 25.12
C THR A 239 -53.27 -4.92 25.71
N THR A 240 -54.15 -4.82 26.71
CA THR A 240 -54.43 -3.57 27.44
C THR A 240 -53.48 -3.36 28.64
N GLY A 241 -52.62 -4.34 28.93
CA GLY A 241 -51.61 -4.31 29.98
C GLY A 241 -50.34 -5.05 29.57
N VAL A 242 -49.47 -5.39 30.53
CA VAL A 242 -48.13 -5.98 30.29
C VAL A 242 -48.13 -7.48 29.93
N GLY A 243 -49.27 -8.02 29.53
CA GLY A 243 -49.42 -9.43 29.15
C GLY A 243 -48.70 -9.75 27.84
N ASN A 244 -48.27 -11.00 27.66
CA ASN A 244 -47.67 -11.45 26.41
C ASN A 244 -48.73 -11.74 25.33
N ALA A 245 -48.35 -11.69 24.06
CA ALA A 245 -49.14 -12.26 22.97
C ALA A 245 -48.38 -13.43 22.35
N VAL A 246 -48.90 -14.64 22.52
CA VAL A 246 -48.36 -15.87 21.94
C VAL A 246 -49.39 -16.48 21.00
N LEU A 247 -49.03 -16.56 19.72
CA LEU A 247 -49.79 -17.23 18.68
C LEU A 247 -48.92 -18.28 17.98
N VAL A 248 -49.40 -19.53 17.96
CA VAL A 248 -48.72 -20.65 17.32
C VAL A 248 -49.63 -21.31 16.29
N ALA A 249 -49.24 -21.31 15.02
CA ALA A 249 -49.87 -22.04 13.93
C ALA A 249 -49.12 -23.35 13.65
N ILE A 250 -49.82 -24.50 13.64
CA ILE A 250 -49.17 -25.81 13.53
C ILE A 250 -48.81 -26.17 12.07
N THR A 251 -49.75 -26.07 11.14
CA THR A 251 -49.56 -26.57 9.75
C THR A 251 -49.64 -25.52 8.64
N GLY A 252 -50.09 -24.29 8.94
CA GLY A 252 -50.28 -23.24 7.94
C GLY A 252 -49.61 -21.90 8.30
N ASP A 253 -49.91 -20.89 7.50
CA ASP A 253 -49.28 -19.58 7.56
C ASP A 253 -49.96 -18.65 8.58
N ILE A 254 -49.21 -17.67 9.09
CA ILE A 254 -49.76 -16.54 9.84
C ILE A 254 -49.63 -15.29 8.98
N THR A 255 -50.75 -14.69 8.61
CA THR A 255 -50.79 -13.38 7.94
C THR A 255 -51.29 -12.32 8.92
N VAL A 256 -50.55 -11.23 9.09
CA VAL A 256 -50.93 -10.11 9.97
C VAL A 256 -51.35 -8.92 9.12
N THR A 257 -52.57 -8.43 9.31
CA THR A 257 -53.15 -7.28 8.57
C THR A 257 -53.62 -6.19 9.53
N ASP A 258 -53.91 -4.99 9.02
CA ASP A 258 -54.37 -3.79 9.76
C ASP A 258 -55.79 -3.89 10.34
N GLY A 259 -56.48 -5.03 10.13
CA GLY A 259 -57.78 -5.24 10.76
C GLY A 259 -58.90 -4.23 10.46
N GLY A 260 -58.72 -3.26 9.54
CA GLY A 260 -59.76 -2.33 9.10
C GLY A 260 -60.13 -1.21 10.09
N ASP A 261 -59.37 -1.02 11.18
CA ASP A 261 -59.57 0.10 12.12
C ASP A 261 -58.69 1.34 11.79
N SER A 262 -57.80 1.19 10.81
CA SER A 262 -56.96 2.24 10.22
C SER A 262 -55.85 2.78 11.13
N ASP A 263 -55.37 1.99 12.09
CA ASP A 263 -54.25 2.38 12.96
C ASP A 263 -52.87 1.87 12.48
N SER A 264 -52.86 1.10 11.39
CA SER A 264 -51.73 0.42 10.74
C SER A 264 -51.12 -0.74 11.53
N LYS A 265 -51.73 -1.18 12.64
CA LYS A 265 -51.22 -2.25 13.49
C LYS A 265 -52.04 -3.52 13.30
N GLY A 266 -51.36 -4.67 13.41
CA GLY A 266 -52.03 -5.96 13.50
C GLY A 266 -51.72 -6.69 14.80
N VAL A 267 -50.60 -6.37 15.46
CA VAL A 267 -50.26 -6.89 16.78
C VAL A 267 -49.65 -5.79 17.63
N GLU A 268 -50.28 -5.48 18.76
CA GLU A 268 -49.80 -4.49 19.74
C GLU A 268 -49.81 -5.06 21.15
N VAL A 269 -48.63 -5.10 21.78
CA VAL A 269 -48.49 -5.47 23.19
C VAL A 269 -48.03 -4.28 24.01
N ASN A 270 -48.81 -3.89 25.02
CA ASN A 270 -48.51 -2.72 25.82
C ASN A 270 -47.44 -3.00 26.91
N GLY A 271 -46.64 -1.99 27.22
CA GLY A 271 -45.60 -2.07 28.25
C GLY A 271 -44.52 -3.10 27.94
N THR A 272 -44.10 -3.89 28.94
CA THR A 272 -42.99 -4.86 28.82
C THR A 272 -43.42 -6.26 28.37
N GLY A 273 -44.64 -6.42 27.85
CA GLY A 273 -45.13 -7.71 27.37
C GLY A 273 -44.43 -8.15 26.08
N ASN A 274 -44.26 -9.45 25.89
CA ASN A 274 -43.53 -10.02 24.75
C ASN A 274 -44.49 -10.50 23.65
N ILE A 275 -44.00 -10.57 22.42
CA ILE A 275 -44.74 -11.12 21.27
C ILE A 275 -44.01 -12.37 20.77
N ARG A 276 -44.74 -13.49 20.61
CA ARG A 276 -44.31 -14.67 19.85
C ARG A 276 -45.33 -14.98 18.76
N LEU A 277 -44.90 -14.93 17.50
CA LEU A 277 -45.64 -15.51 16.37
C LEU A 277 -44.83 -16.68 15.82
N GLU A 278 -45.43 -17.87 15.77
CA GLU A 278 -44.75 -19.08 15.29
C GLU A 278 -45.61 -19.83 14.27
N ALA A 279 -45.12 -19.97 13.05
CA ALA A 279 -45.69 -20.85 12.03
C ALA A 279 -44.81 -22.11 11.89
N LYS A 280 -45.17 -23.19 12.61
CA LYS A 280 -44.33 -24.40 12.76
C LYS A 280 -44.08 -25.15 11.46
N ALA A 281 -45.00 -25.09 10.50
CA ALA A 281 -44.83 -25.66 9.18
C ALA A 281 -45.26 -24.69 8.06
N GLY A 282 -45.35 -23.39 8.37
CA GLY A 282 -45.83 -22.36 7.46
C GLY A 282 -44.91 -21.15 7.37
N ALA A 283 -45.38 -20.15 6.65
CA ALA A 283 -44.79 -18.82 6.51
C ALA A 283 -45.40 -17.83 7.50
N ILE A 284 -44.68 -16.73 7.74
CA ILE A 284 -45.23 -15.53 8.39
C ILE A 284 -45.19 -14.39 7.38
N GLU A 285 -46.33 -13.73 7.18
CA GLU A 285 -46.46 -12.55 6.32
C GLU A 285 -46.97 -11.37 7.14
N LEU A 286 -46.17 -10.31 7.24
CA LEU A 286 -46.54 -9.07 7.93
C LEU A 286 -46.96 -8.01 6.91
N GLN A 287 -48.24 -7.66 6.91
CA GLN A 287 -48.81 -6.57 6.11
C GLN A 287 -49.21 -5.35 6.97
N SER A 288 -48.93 -5.38 8.27
CA SER A 288 -49.16 -4.30 9.23
C SER A 288 -48.18 -4.39 10.40
N ILE A 289 -48.17 -3.36 11.25
CA ILE A 289 -47.20 -3.18 12.32
C ILE A 289 -47.35 -4.25 13.41
N VAL A 290 -46.19 -4.76 13.87
CA VAL A 290 -46.04 -5.59 15.06
C VAL A 290 -45.20 -4.81 16.08
N THR A 291 -45.79 -4.42 17.21
CA THR A 291 -45.11 -3.53 18.17
C THR A 291 -45.29 -3.88 19.65
N THR A 292 -44.27 -3.61 20.46
CA THR A 292 -44.34 -3.66 21.92
C THR A 292 -43.68 -2.46 22.61
N GLY A 293 -44.19 -2.06 23.77
CA GLY A 293 -43.69 -0.95 24.57
C GLY A 293 -42.39 -1.20 25.35
N GLY A 294 -41.67 -2.29 25.05
CA GLY A 294 -40.38 -2.63 25.67
C GLY A 294 -40.13 -4.11 25.93
N GLY A 295 -41.05 -5.00 25.55
CA GLY A 295 -40.82 -6.44 25.57
C GLY A 295 -40.02 -6.94 24.36
N ASN A 296 -39.78 -8.24 24.32
CA ASN A 296 -39.09 -8.91 23.22
C ASN A 296 -40.08 -9.34 22.14
N ILE A 297 -39.63 -9.38 20.89
CA ILE A 297 -40.40 -9.89 19.75
C ILE A 297 -39.68 -11.11 19.19
N THR A 298 -40.39 -12.23 19.07
CA THR A 298 -39.92 -13.50 18.52
C THR A 298 -40.81 -13.93 17.37
N LEU A 299 -40.27 -14.04 16.17
CA LEU A 299 -41.00 -14.46 14.97
C LEU A 299 -40.32 -15.69 14.38
N LEU A 300 -41.02 -16.83 14.35
CA LEU A 300 -40.44 -18.12 13.94
C LEU A 300 -41.27 -18.70 12.79
N ALA A 301 -40.72 -18.71 11.58
CA ALA A 301 -41.36 -19.29 10.40
C ALA A 301 -40.56 -20.51 9.92
N SER A 302 -41.18 -21.67 9.78
CA SER A 302 -40.47 -22.81 9.18
C SER A 302 -40.22 -22.64 7.67
N HIS A 303 -41.00 -21.78 7.00
CA HIS A 303 -40.84 -21.42 5.58
C HIS A 303 -40.40 -19.96 5.44
N ALA A 304 -41.13 -19.15 4.66
CA ALA A 304 -40.77 -17.78 4.38
C ALA A 304 -41.22 -16.85 5.52
N PHE A 305 -40.40 -15.85 5.82
CA PHE A 305 -40.83 -14.62 6.48
C PHE A 305 -40.88 -13.52 5.44
N THR A 306 -42.04 -12.88 5.26
CA THR A 306 -42.21 -11.76 4.34
C THR A 306 -42.73 -10.54 5.11
N GLN A 307 -42.05 -9.40 4.95
CA GLN A 307 -42.44 -8.13 5.55
C GLN A 307 -42.75 -7.13 4.45
N ALA A 308 -44.01 -6.66 4.39
CA ALA A 308 -44.39 -5.58 3.50
C ALA A 308 -43.79 -4.24 3.98
N ALA A 309 -43.76 -3.22 3.12
CA ALA A 309 -43.23 -1.89 3.46
C ALA A 309 -43.96 -1.18 4.62
N VAL A 310 -45.18 -1.62 4.94
CA VAL A 310 -45.98 -1.13 6.10
C VAL A 310 -45.96 -2.11 7.28
N GLY A 311 -45.27 -3.23 7.15
CA GLY A 311 -45.24 -4.33 8.10
C GLY A 311 -44.18 -4.16 9.19
N ASP A 312 -43.92 -2.94 9.65
CA ASP A 312 -42.79 -2.64 10.54
C ASP A 312 -42.84 -3.43 11.86
N ILE A 313 -41.67 -3.81 12.35
CA ILE A 313 -41.50 -4.45 13.65
C ILE A 313 -40.80 -3.47 14.58
N SER A 314 -41.37 -3.21 15.77
CA SER A 314 -40.75 -2.28 16.72
C SER A 314 -40.86 -2.68 18.18
N THR A 315 -39.78 -2.46 18.92
CA THR A 315 -39.79 -2.44 20.39
C THR A 315 -38.97 -1.25 20.90
N THR A 316 -39.16 -0.87 22.16
CA THR A 316 -38.42 0.25 22.78
C THR A 316 -37.58 -0.22 23.96
N GLY A 317 -36.74 0.65 24.52
CA GLY A 317 -35.88 0.28 25.65
C GLY A 317 -34.98 -0.92 25.32
N SER A 318 -34.83 -1.87 26.24
CA SER A 318 -33.95 -3.04 26.07
C SER A 318 -34.59 -4.24 25.37
N GLY A 319 -35.76 -4.09 24.74
CA GLY A 319 -36.45 -5.19 24.08
C GLY A 319 -35.64 -5.73 22.90
N THR A 320 -35.44 -7.04 22.82
CA THR A 320 -34.71 -7.67 21.70
C THR A 320 -35.68 -8.19 20.64
N ILE A 321 -35.22 -8.27 19.39
CA ILE A 321 -35.99 -8.81 18.27
C ILE A 321 -35.25 -10.03 17.71
N ASN A 322 -35.91 -11.19 17.65
CA ASN A 322 -35.39 -12.41 17.03
C ASN A 322 -36.35 -12.89 15.94
N VAL A 323 -35.85 -12.99 14.71
CA VAL A 323 -36.61 -13.51 13.57
C VAL A 323 -35.85 -14.68 12.96
N GLU A 324 -36.49 -15.84 12.85
CA GLU A 324 -35.92 -17.05 12.26
C GLU A 324 -36.82 -17.58 11.15
N ALA A 325 -36.24 -17.83 9.98
CA ALA A 325 -36.96 -18.29 8.80
C ALA A 325 -36.12 -19.21 7.88
N SER A 326 -36.76 -19.90 6.94
CA SER A 326 -36.05 -20.56 5.83
C SER A 326 -35.54 -19.53 4.82
N THR A 327 -36.38 -18.59 4.41
CA THR A 327 -36.06 -17.43 3.55
C THR A 327 -36.69 -16.21 4.17
N MET A 328 -36.00 -15.08 4.12
CA MET A 328 -36.50 -13.81 4.63
C MET A 328 -36.52 -12.77 3.53
N SER A 329 -37.67 -12.10 3.36
CA SER A 329 -37.85 -11.04 2.38
C SER A 329 -38.50 -9.84 3.03
N MET A 330 -37.74 -8.78 3.23
CA MET A 330 -38.23 -7.46 3.58
C MET A 330 -38.44 -6.67 2.28
N ALA A 331 -39.59 -6.01 2.15
CA ALA A 331 -39.78 -5.04 1.07
C ALA A 331 -38.92 -3.79 1.32
N ASP A 332 -38.58 -3.08 0.25
CA ASP A 332 -38.02 -1.73 0.36
C ASP A 332 -38.91 -0.84 1.25
N GLY A 333 -38.28 -0.12 2.17
CA GLY A 333 -38.93 0.68 3.21
C GLY A 333 -39.42 -0.07 4.46
N ALA A 334 -39.38 -1.40 4.49
CA ALA A 334 -39.74 -2.17 5.69
C ALA A 334 -38.65 -2.02 6.78
N THR A 335 -39.07 -1.75 8.01
CA THR A 335 -38.16 -1.47 9.14
C THR A 335 -38.32 -2.49 10.27
N ILE A 336 -37.20 -2.90 10.87
CA ILE A 336 -37.14 -3.61 12.15
C ILE A 336 -36.33 -2.75 13.13
N ALA A 337 -36.98 -2.26 14.18
CA ALA A 337 -36.38 -1.31 15.11
C ALA A 337 -36.44 -1.77 16.58
N SER A 338 -35.33 -1.63 17.28
CA SER A 338 -35.27 -1.71 18.74
C SER A 338 -34.70 -0.40 19.32
N GLY A 339 -34.91 -0.15 20.61
CA GLY A 339 -34.25 0.93 21.32
C GLY A 339 -32.76 0.64 21.51
N SER A 340 -32.42 0.03 22.63
CA SER A 340 -31.07 -0.41 22.99
C SER A 340 -30.93 -1.93 23.04
N GLY A 341 -31.93 -2.66 22.54
CA GLY A 341 -31.90 -4.13 22.49
C GLY A 341 -31.37 -4.62 21.15
N ASN A 342 -30.78 -5.82 21.15
CA ASN A 342 -30.19 -6.39 19.95
C ASN A 342 -31.26 -6.89 18.97
N ILE A 343 -30.89 -6.90 17.68
CA ILE A 343 -31.69 -7.47 16.60
C ILE A 343 -30.95 -8.67 16.04
N ARG A 344 -31.65 -9.81 15.93
CA ARG A 344 -31.11 -11.06 15.40
C ARG A 344 -32.00 -11.59 14.29
N LEU A 345 -31.41 -11.81 13.11
CA LEU A 345 -32.10 -12.34 11.92
C LEU A 345 -31.35 -13.56 11.40
N VAL A 346 -32.02 -14.71 11.41
CA VAL A 346 -31.45 -15.96 10.90
C VAL A 346 -32.34 -16.54 9.80
N ALA A 347 -31.81 -16.54 8.58
CA ALA A 347 -32.41 -17.22 7.44
C ALA A 347 -31.58 -18.46 7.08
N ALA A 348 -32.21 -19.58 6.74
CA ALA A 348 -31.47 -20.74 6.22
C ALA A 348 -30.88 -20.46 4.81
N ASN A 349 -31.65 -19.74 3.99
CA ASN A 349 -31.38 -19.45 2.58
C ASN A 349 -31.12 -17.94 2.38
N THR A 350 -31.96 -17.23 1.64
CA THR A 350 -31.77 -15.82 1.30
C THR A 350 -32.35 -14.90 2.38
N LEU A 351 -31.65 -13.81 2.66
CA LEU A 351 -32.15 -12.64 3.37
C LEU A 351 -32.13 -11.43 2.42
N HIS A 352 -33.30 -10.99 1.98
CA HIS A 352 -33.48 -9.72 1.29
C HIS A 352 -33.84 -8.67 2.34
N LEU A 353 -32.92 -7.72 2.58
CA LEU A 353 -32.87 -6.90 3.78
C LEU A 353 -33.42 -5.51 3.51
N GLY A 354 -34.36 -5.04 4.34
CA GLY A 354 -34.78 -3.64 4.38
C GLY A 354 -33.93 -2.84 5.35
N SER A 355 -34.55 -2.13 6.30
CA SER A 355 -33.83 -1.35 7.30
C SER A 355 -33.88 -1.97 8.70
N LEU A 356 -32.75 -1.98 9.39
CA LEU A 356 -32.57 -2.37 10.78
C LEU A 356 -32.04 -1.18 11.59
N SER A 357 -32.65 -0.89 12.75
CA SER A 357 -32.22 0.23 13.59
C SER A 357 -32.22 -0.13 15.07
N THR A 358 -31.08 0.03 15.72
CA THR A 358 -30.93 -0.12 17.18
C THR A 358 -29.70 0.67 17.67
N THR A 359 -29.65 1.03 18.94
CA THR A 359 -28.40 1.47 19.60
C THR A 359 -27.65 0.30 20.27
N GLY A 360 -28.16 -0.92 20.16
CA GLY A 360 -27.46 -2.16 20.53
C GLY A 360 -26.81 -2.80 19.31
N ASP A 361 -26.71 -4.13 19.33
CA ASP A 361 -25.98 -4.90 18.32
C ASP A 361 -26.91 -5.62 17.34
N VAL A 362 -26.42 -5.89 16.13
CA VAL A 362 -27.13 -6.64 15.08
C VAL A 362 -26.36 -7.92 14.73
N SER A 363 -27.07 -9.05 14.68
CA SER A 363 -26.52 -10.32 14.18
C SER A 363 -27.34 -10.85 13.00
N LEU A 364 -26.68 -11.01 11.85
CA LEU A 364 -27.25 -11.54 10.62
C LEU A 364 -26.60 -12.87 10.25
N SER A 365 -27.42 -13.86 9.91
CA SER A 365 -26.97 -15.14 9.38
C SER A 365 -27.88 -15.62 8.25
N ALA A 366 -27.36 -15.75 7.04
CA ALA A 366 -28.10 -16.28 5.89
C ALA A 366 -27.17 -17.02 4.91
N SER A 367 -27.68 -17.81 3.96
CA SER A 367 -26.85 -18.30 2.85
C SER A 367 -26.34 -17.16 1.97
N THR A 368 -27.15 -16.12 1.77
CA THR A 368 -26.78 -14.87 1.10
C THR A 368 -27.65 -13.74 1.64
N ILE A 369 -27.08 -12.54 1.76
CA ILE A 369 -27.74 -11.33 2.26
C ILE A 369 -27.66 -10.30 1.12
N SER A 370 -28.81 -9.79 0.70
CA SER A 370 -28.92 -8.77 -0.35
C SER A 370 -29.74 -7.62 0.17
N ASP A 371 -29.38 -6.40 -0.18
CA ASP A 371 -30.22 -5.22 0.04
C ASP A 371 -31.51 -5.29 -0.81
N ALA A 372 -32.62 -4.82 -0.22
CA ALA A 372 -33.94 -4.73 -0.82
C ALA A 372 -34.21 -3.45 -1.62
N GLY A 373 -33.46 -2.39 -1.35
CA GLY A 373 -33.51 -1.19 -2.17
C GLY A 373 -32.78 -1.38 -3.50
N ALA A 374 -33.00 -0.43 -4.40
CA ALA A 374 -32.56 -0.53 -5.79
C ALA A 374 -31.44 0.49 -6.08
N GLY A 375 -30.20 0.14 -5.74
CA GLY A 375 -28.98 0.79 -6.24
C GLY A 375 -28.06 1.30 -5.14
N ALA A 376 -26.81 1.58 -5.52
CA ALA A 376 -25.68 1.90 -4.61
C ALA A 376 -25.78 3.22 -3.79
N THR A 377 -26.95 3.86 -3.69
CA THR A 377 -27.15 5.09 -2.91
C THR A 377 -28.54 5.14 -2.25
N ASP A 378 -29.07 4.01 -1.78
CA ASP A 378 -30.34 4.01 -1.05
C ASP A 378 -30.20 4.27 0.46
N THR A 379 -31.29 4.10 1.19
CA THR A 379 -31.37 4.18 2.64
C THR A 379 -30.37 3.26 3.35
N THR A 380 -29.85 3.71 4.49
CA THR A 380 -29.02 2.86 5.36
C THR A 380 -29.77 1.58 5.75
N ASN A 381 -29.24 0.41 5.37
CA ASN A 381 -29.82 -0.88 5.73
C ASN A 381 -29.63 -1.18 7.22
N ILE A 382 -28.51 -0.81 7.83
CA ILE A 382 -28.20 -1.20 9.21
C ILE A 382 -27.64 -0.02 9.99
N THR A 383 -28.32 0.37 11.07
CA THR A 383 -27.77 1.27 12.10
C THR A 383 -27.68 0.53 13.43
N ALA A 384 -26.47 0.38 13.97
CA ALA A 384 -26.17 -0.39 15.19
C ALA A 384 -24.86 0.06 15.85
N ASP A 385 -24.54 -0.46 17.03
CA ASP A 385 -23.20 -0.34 17.64
C ASP A 385 -22.24 -1.36 17.00
N GLU A 386 -22.49 -2.66 17.20
CA GLU A 386 -21.75 -3.75 16.56
C GLU A 386 -22.59 -4.51 15.51
N LEU A 387 -21.97 -4.93 14.40
CA LEU A 387 -22.56 -5.83 13.40
C LEU A 387 -21.78 -7.14 13.28
N ARG A 388 -22.45 -8.25 13.58
CA ARG A 388 -22.01 -9.59 13.24
C ARG A 388 -22.67 -10.04 11.94
N LEU A 389 -21.86 -10.29 10.91
CA LEU A 389 -22.33 -10.63 9.58
C LEU A 389 -21.82 -12.01 9.14
N VAL A 390 -22.72 -12.98 9.00
CA VAL A 390 -22.36 -14.34 8.55
C VAL A 390 -23.13 -14.75 7.31
N THR A 391 -22.41 -15.17 6.28
CA THR A 391 -23.01 -15.84 5.12
C THR A 391 -22.59 -17.30 5.06
N THR A 392 -23.53 -18.22 4.96
CA THR A 392 -23.28 -19.67 5.08
C THR A 392 -23.22 -20.39 3.73
N GLY A 393 -23.66 -19.73 2.65
CA GLY A 393 -23.78 -20.35 1.35
C GLY A 393 -22.47 -20.29 0.55
N THR A 394 -22.03 -21.42 0.02
CA THR A 394 -20.74 -21.56 -0.68
C THR A 394 -20.82 -21.43 -2.20
N ALA A 395 -22.01 -21.19 -2.75
CA ALA A 395 -22.20 -21.06 -4.19
C ALA A 395 -21.56 -19.78 -4.76
N ILE A 396 -21.27 -19.80 -6.06
CA ILE A 396 -20.76 -18.61 -6.76
C ILE A 396 -21.79 -17.48 -6.67
N GLY A 397 -21.33 -16.30 -6.28
CA GLY A 397 -22.17 -15.10 -6.17
C GLY A 397 -22.89 -14.95 -4.83
N ASN A 398 -22.80 -15.93 -3.92
CA ASN A 398 -23.30 -15.76 -2.56
C ASN A 398 -22.44 -14.75 -1.80
N GLY A 399 -23.03 -14.05 -0.85
CA GLY A 399 -22.32 -13.05 -0.08
C GLY A 399 -23.25 -12.13 0.68
N ALA A 400 -22.70 -11.04 1.17
CA ALA A 400 -23.45 -9.92 1.72
C ALA A 400 -23.26 -8.71 0.81
N GLY A 401 -24.34 -8.23 0.22
CA GLY A 401 -24.30 -7.26 -0.88
C GLY A 401 -23.78 -7.88 -2.18
N SER A 402 -23.62 -7.04 -3.19
CA SER A 402 -23.13 -7.39 -4.53
C SER A 402 -22.35 -6.22 -5.14
N GLY A 403 -21.52 -6.48 -6.16
CA GLY A 403 -20.78 -5.40 -6.84
C GLY A 403 -21.63 -4.29 -7.48
N SER A 404 -22.94 -4.51 -7.67
CA SER A 404 -23.88 -3.49 -8.15
C SER A 404 -24.73 -2.84 -7.06
N ASN A 405 -24.76 -3.43 -5.87
CA ASN A 405 -25.61 -3.01 -4.76
C ASN A 405 -24.95 -3.46 -3.46
N HIS A 406 -24.28 -2.54 -2.77
CA HIS A 406 -23.61 -2.82 -1.50
C HIS A 406 -24.67 -2.94 -0.39
N LEU A 407 -24.26 -3.34 0.82
CA LEU A 407 -25.09 -3.10 2.00
C LEU A 407 -24.66 -1.78 2.62
N GLU A 408 -25.60 -0.86 2.82
CA GLU A 408 -25.35 0.42 3.45
C GLU A 408 -25.43 0.32 4.98
N LEU A 409 -24.35 0.73 5.64
CA LEU A 409 -24.12 0.56 7.07
C LEU A 409 -23.94 1.92 7.76
N ASN A 410 -24.30 1.96 9.03
CA ASN A 410 -23.96 3.02 9.97
C ASN A 410 -23.67 2.36 11.34
N ILE A 411 -22.48 1.78 11.44
CA ILE A 411 -22.06 0.97 12.60
C ILE A 411 -20.70 1.40 13.13
N ALA A 412 -20.44 1.15 14.41
CA ALA A 412 -19.12 1.42 14.99
C ALA A 412 -18.12 0.30 14.70
N LYS A 413 -18.56 -0.97 14.77
CA LYS A 413 -17.67 -2.13 14.70
C LYS A 413 -18.22 -3.31 13.90
N LEU A 414 -17.36 -3.94 13.11
CA LEU A 414 -17.69 -5.07 12.24
C LEU A 414 -16.80 -6.29 12.50
N ALA A 415 -17.44 -7.47 12.51
CA ALA A 415 -16.79 -8.74 12.19
C ALA A 415 -17.67 -9.53 11.23
N ALA A 416 -17.05 -10.15 10.23
CA ALA A 416 -17.77 -10.82 9.16
C ALA A 416 -17.12 -12.15 8.77
N ASP A 417 -17.95 -13.11 8.38
CA ASP A 417 -17.51 -14.40 7.82
C ASP A 417 -18.42 -14.75 6.64
N SER A 418 -17.91 -14.56 5.42
CA SER A 418 -18.63 -14.83 4.18
C SER A 418 -18.09 -16.06 3.48
N LYS A 419 -18.93 -17.09 3.30
CA LYS A 419 -18.55 -18.36 2.66
C LYS A 419 -18.75 -18.39 1.14
N GLY A 420 -19.30 -17.33 0.56
CA GLY A 420 -19.55 -17.25 -0.88
C GLY A 420 -18.28 -17.26 -1.71
N THR A 421 -18.36 -17.74 -2.96
CA THR A 421 -17.21 -17.88 -3.87
C THR A 421 -17.39 -17.09 -5.18
N GLY A 422 -16.32 -16.97 -5.98
CA GLY A 422 -16.37 -16.33 -7.30
C GLY A 422 -16.74 -14.86 -7.23
N THR A 423 -17.80 -14.43 -7.91
CA THR A 423 -18.28 -13.03 -7.94
C THR A 423 -19.00 -12.58 -6.66
N GLY A 424 -19.07 -13.46 -5.65
CA GLY A 424 -19.68 -13.17 -4.36
C GLY A 424 -18.74 -12.43 -3.40
N GLY A 425 -19.04 -12.49 -2.10
CA GLY A 425 -18.17 -11.97 -1.05
C GLY A 425 -18.84 -11.00 -0.08
N LEU A 426 -18.16 -9.91 0.25
CA LEU A 426 -18.64 -8.83 1.10
C LEU A 426 -18.54 -7.52 0.33
N PHE A 427 -19.67 -6.84 0.14
CA PHE A 427 -19.76 -5.54 -0.53
C PHE A 427 -20.52 -4.59 0.39
N LEU A 428 -19.78 -3.71 1.06
CA LEU A 428 -20.25 -2.92 2.19
C LEU A 428 -19.90 -1.45 1.99
N MET A 429 -20.87 -0.58 2.23
CA MET A 429 -20.72 0.87 2.22
C MET A 429 -21.08 1.40 3.60
N GLU A 430 -20.10 1.88 4.35
CA GLU A 430 -20.30 2.46 5.67
C GLU A 430 -20.42 3.99 5.58
N ALA A 431 -21.36 4.56 6.34
CA ALA A 431 -21.57 6.00 6.37
C ALA A 431 -20.41 6.76 7.05
N ASN A 432 -19.87 6.20 8.14
CA ASN A 432 -18.89 6.84 9.03
C ASN A 432 -17.58 6.01 9.17
N SER A 433 -16.78 6.31 10.20
CA SER A 433 -15.61 5.48 10.53
C SER A 433 -16.04 4.09 10.97
N ILE A 434 -15.27 3.07 10.57
CA ILE A 434 -15.51 1.67 10.94
C ILE A 434 -14.29 1.03 11.59
N GLN A 435 -14.54 0.28 12.66
CA GLN A 435 -13.53 -0.56 13.30
C GLN A 435 -13.75 -2.03 12.96
N LEU A 436 -12.70 -2.70 12.49
CA LEU A 436 -12.69 -4.14 12.26
C LEU A 436 -12.07 -4.81 13.48
N GLY A 437 -12.77 -5.74 14.13
CA GLY A 437 -12.25 -6.34 15.36
C GLY A 437 -13.16 -7.36 16.03
N THR A 438 -12.75 -7.84 17.20
CA THR A 438 -13.54 -8.82 17.97
C THR A 438 -14.80 -8.18 18.55
N LEU A 439 -15.97 -8.72 18.18
CA LEU A 439 -17.28 -8.36 18.72
C LEU A 439 -17.57 -9.06 20.03
N ASN A 440 -18.52 -8.53 20.79
CA ASN A 440 -19.09 -9.22 21.93
C ASN A 440 -20.05 -10.34 21.47
N ALA A 441 -20.46 -11.20 22.40
CA ALA A 441 -21.55 -12.14 22.12
C ALA A 441 -22.87 -11.36 22.00
N ILE A 442 -23.54 -11.51 20.86
CA ILE A 442 -24.79 -10.81 20.57
C ILE A 442 -25.94 -11.69 21.03
N ASN A 443 -26.68 -11.19 22.02
CA ASN A 443 -27.74 -11.96 22.66
C ASN A 443 -29.12 -11.42 22.28
N ALA A 444 -30.07 -12.30 21.97
CA ALA A 444 -31.48 -11.97 21.78
C ALA A 444 -32.37 -12.98 22.54
N TYR A 445 -33.51 -12.54 23.04
CA TYR A 445 -34.46 -13.43 23.71
C TYR A 445 -35.39 -14.08 22.69
N GLN A 446 -35.38 -15.40 22.65
CA GLN A 446 -36.41 -16.21 22.00
C GLN A 446 -37.44 -16.59 23.07
N PHE A 447 -38.64 -16.06 22.95
CA PHE A 447 -39.70 -16.34 23.91
C PHE A 447 -40.30 -17.72 23.65
N GLY A 448 -40.44 -18.56 24.67
CA GLY A 448 -41.09 -19.88 24.64
C GLY A 448 -42.59 -19.78 24.31
N ALA A 449 -43.18 -20.89 23.86
CA ALA A 449 -44.63 -20.96 23.66
C ALA A 449 -45.37 -20.78 24.99
N ASP A 450 -44.77 -21.21 26.10
CA ASP A 450 -45.27 -21.01 27.45
C ASP A 450 -45.11 -19.59 28.01
N GLY A 451 -44.54 -18.70 27.22
CA GLY A 451 -44.26 -17.34 27.59
C GLY A 451 -43.07 -17.17 28.54
N THR A 452 -42.09 -18.06 28.49
CA THR A 452 -40.82 -17.90 29.22
C THR A 452 -39.70 -17.40 28.29
N PRO A 453 -38.87 -16.42 28.70
CA PRO A 453 -37.77 -15.96 27.86
C PRO A 453 -36.60 -16.95 27.88
N ALA A 454 -36.13 -17.37 26.71
CA ALA A 454 -34.88 -18.12 26.54
C ALA A 454 -33.84 -17.23 25.85
N LEU A 455 -32.64 -17.12 26.44
CA LEU A 455 -31.56 -16.35 25.84
C LEU A 455 -30.95 -17.15 24.69
N THR A 456 -30.97 -16.58 23.49
CA THR A 456 -30.22 -17.06 22.33
C THR A 456 -28.96 -16.23 22.22
N VAL A 457 -27.82 -16.90 22.06
CA VAL A 457 -26.49 -16.27 22.06
C VAL A 457 -25.82 -16.61 20.73
N ASP A 458 -25.55 -15.60 19.92
CA ASP A 458 -24.59 -15.72 18.84
C ASP A 458 -23.21 -15.38 19.42
N ALA A 459 -22.29 -16.34 19.34
CA ALA A 459 -20.98 -16.21 19.96
C ALA A 459 -20.19 -15.02 19.39
N ALA A 460 -19.30 -14.47 20.23
CA ALA A 460 -18.33 -13.46 19.83
C ALA A 460 -17.61 -13.88 18.53
N GLN A 461 -17.44 -12.93 17.62
CA GLN A 461 -16.81 -13.14 16.32
C GLN A 461 -15.68 -12.13 16.13
N SER A 462 -14.60 -12.56 15.51
CA SER A 462 -13.43 -11.76 15.19
C SER A 462 -13.17 -11.81 13.70
N ASN A 463 -12.36 -10.87 13.21
CA ASN A 463 -11.87 -10.75 11.85
C ASN A 463 -12.96 -10.44 10.82
N VAL A 464 -12.50 -10.06 9.63
CA VAL A 464 -13.32 -9.94 8.43
C VAL A 464 -12.80 -10.97 7.43
N ILE A 465 -13.59 -12.01 7.20
CA ILE A 465 -13.23 -13.14 6.35
C ILE A 465 -14.19 -13.19 5.16
N SER A 466 -13.64 -13.34 3.95
CA SER A 466 -14.42 -13.56 2.73
C SER A 466 -13.76 -14.64 1.85
N ASP A 467 -14.50 -15.71 1.56
CA ASP A 467 -14.08 -16.77 0.63
C ASP A 467 -14.19 -16.32 -0.86
N ALA A 468 -14.53 -15.04 -1.10
CA ALA A 468 -14.55 -14.38 -2.42
C ALA A 468 -13.98 -12.95 -2.29
N HIS A 469 -14.66 -11.92 -2.81
CA HIS A 469 -14.20 -10.53 -2.77
C HIS A 469 -14.52 -9.85 -1.43
N LEU A 470 -13.76 -8.80 -1.10
CA LEU A 470 -14.14 -7.83 -0.09
C LEU A 470 -14.04 -6.42 -0.69
N VAL A 471 -15.13 -5.68 -0.64
CA VAL A 471 -15.17 -4.25 -0.91
C VAL A 471 -15.78 -3.60 0.32
N LEU A 472 -14.99 -2.83 1.05
CA LEU A 472 -15.43 -2.01 2.17
C LEU A 472 -15.06 -0.57 1.90
N VAL A 473 -16.07 0.29 1.83
CA VAL A 473 -15.92 1.71 1.55
C VAL A 473 -16.58 2.50 2.65
N THR A 474 -15.90 3.52 3.18
CA THR A 474 -16.55 4.54 4.02
C THR A 474 -16.85 5.77 3.18
N THR A 475 -18.05 6.36 3.31
CA THR A 475 -18.37 7.63 2.65
C THR A 475 -17.81 8.84 3.39
N ALA A 476 -17.66 8.70 4.71
CA ALA A 476 -16.97 9.62 5.59
C ALA A 476 -16.24 8.81 6.66
N GLY A 477 -15.05 9.20 7.08
CA GLY A 477 -14.39 8.56 8.21
C GLY A 477 -13.38 7.47 7.83
N SER A 478 -12.71 6.97 8.87
CA SER A 478 -11.54 6.09 8.79
C SER A 478 -11.90 4.59 8.80
N ILE A 479 -11.01 3.75 8.28
CA ILE A 479 -11.08 2.28 8.45
C ILE A 479 -9.93 1.87 9.38
N GLU A 480 -10.24 1.23 10.50
CA GLU A 480 -9.24 0.78 11.48
C GLU A 480 -9.35 -0.72 11.76
N THR A 481 -8.26 -1.47 11.57
CA THR A 481 -8.18 -2.86 12.08
C THR A 481 -7.65 -2.83 13.52
N LEU A 482 -8.45 -3.33 14.46
CA LEU A 482 -8.08 -3.53 15.87
C LEU A 482 -7.63 -4.97 16.12
N SER A 483 -7.27 -5.31 17.36
CA SER A 483 -6.93 -6.68 17.73
C SER A 483 -8.07 -7.67 17.42
N GLY A 484 -7.72 -8.77 16.74
CA GLY A 484 -8.70 -9.72 16.19
C GLY A 484 -9.57 -9.11 15.08
N GLY A 485 -9.02 -8.12 14.36
CA GLY A 485 -9.62 -7.44 13.22
C GLY A 485 -8.89 -7.70 11.91
N ALA A 486 -8.15 -8.80 11.83
CA ALA A 486 -7.44 -9.18 10.61
C ALA A 486 -8.43 -9.35 9.45
N VAL A 487 -7.98 -8.98 8.25
CA VAL A 487 -8.79 -9.06 7.03
C VAL A 487 -8.22 -10.17 6.15
N THR A 488 -8.99 -11.21 5.87
CA THR A 488 -8.55 -12.36 5.08
C THR A 488 -9.54 -12.65 3.96
N VAL A 489 -9.06 -12.58 2.72
CA VAL A 489 -9.91 -12.62 1.54
C VAL A 489 -9.35 -13.63 0.53
N ALA A 490 -10.22 -14.37 -0.16
CA ALA A 490 -9.78 -15.26 -1.23
C ALA A 490 -9.59 -14.51 -2.56
N GLY A 491 -10.51 -13.61 -2.90
CA GLY A 491 -10.49 -12.79 -4.11
C GLY A 491 -9.90 -11.40 -3.91
N ASN A 492 -10.29 -10.47 -4.77
CA ASN A 492 -9.85 -9.06 -4.70
C ASN A 492 -10.34 -8.38 -3.42
N LEU A 493 -9.51 -7.48 -2.88
CA LEU A 493 -9.76 -6.72 -1.66
C LEU A 493 -9.64 -5.22 -1.94
N LEU A 494 -10.67 -4.46 -1.59
CA LEU A 494 -10.68 -3.00 -1.57
C LEU A 494 -11.06 -2.50 -0.18
N LEU A 495 -10.19 -1.70 0.43
CA LEU A 495 -10.53 -0.82 1.54
C LEU A 495 -10.41 0.62 1.06
N SER A 496 -11.50 1.39 1.15
CA SER A 496 -11.52 2.78 0.69
C SER A 496 -12.08 3.69 1.77
N ALA A 497 -11.22 4.50 2.39
CA ALA A 497 -11.63 5.51 3.36
C ALA A 497 -11.93 6.83 2.65
N GLY A 498 -13.20 7.26 2.68
CA GLY A 498 -13.66 8.49 2.04
C GLY A 498 -13.98 9.61 3.03
N GLU A 499 -14.10 10.83 2.52
CA GLU A 499 -14.62 11.98 3.24
C GLU A 499 -15.42 12.90 2.31
N SER A 500 -16.40 13.60 2.89
CA SER A 500 -17.15 14.66 2.22
C SER A 500 -16.68 16.07 2.61
N ASP A 501 -15.87 16.17 3.67
CA ASP A 501 -15.31 17.41 4.23
C ASP A 501 -13.92 17.09 4.76
N GLU A 502 -12.90 17.77 4.23
CA GLU A 502 -11.45 17.63 4.51
C GLU A 502 -11.07 17.78 6.00
N ALA A 503 -12.03 18.15 6.86
CA ALA A 503 -11.84 18.14 8.31
C ALA A 503 -12.10 16.76 8.95
N THR A 504 -12.60 15.77 8.20
CA THR A 504 -13.05 14.48 8.72
C THR A 504 -12.00 13.41 8.48
N ALA A 505 -11.43 12.86 9.56
CA ALA A 505 -10.38 11.87 9.42
C ALA A 505 -10.78 10.67 8.53
N ALA A 506 -10.14 10.50 7.38
CA ALA A 506 -10.34 9.43 6.39
C ALA A 506 -9.07 8.60 6.20
N THR A 507 -8.48 8.21 7.33
CA THR A 507 -7.26 7.40 7.40
C THR A 507 -7.59 5.91 7.33
N ILE A 508 -6.75 5.10 6.67
CA ILE A 508 -6.74 3.65 6.84
C ILE A 508 -5.63 3.30 7.82
N ARG A 509 -5.99 2.72 8.98
CA ARG A 509 -5.04 2.31 10.01
C ARG A 509 -5.05 0.80 10.20
N LEU A 510 -3.92 0.16 9.92
CA LEU A 510 -3.78 -1.30 10.00
C LEU A 510 -2.96 -1.69 11.23
N SER A 511 -3.63 -2.18 12.28
CA SER A 511 -2.96 -2.82 13.43
C SER A 511 -2.89 -4.36 13.32
N GLU A 512 -3.62 -4.95 12.39
CA GLU A 512 -3.65 -6.40 12.11
C GLU A 512 -3.55 -6.62 10.59
N SER A 513 -3.13 -7.83 10.20
CA SER A 513 -2.82 -8.16 8.81
C SER A 513 -4.02 -8.05 7.85
N VAL A 514 -3.72 -7.66 6.61
CA VAL A 514 -4.62 -7.62 5.45
C VAL A 514 -4.07 -8.56 4.37
N THR A 515 -4.74 -9.68 4.14
CA THR A 515 -4.25 -10.75 3.26
C THR A 515 -5.26 -11.14 2.19
N SER A 516 -4.78 -11.26 0.95
CA SER A 516 -5.51 -11.90 -0.14
C SER A 516 -4.79 -13.16 -0.63
N SER A 517 -5.49 -14.30 -0.68
CA SER A 517 -4.89 -15.56 -1.12
C SER A 517 -4.88 -15.74 -2.64
N ALA A 518 -5.77 -15.08 -3.39
CA ALA A 518 -5.85 -15.20 -4.85
C ALA A 518 -6.20 -13.90 -5.62
N GLY A 519 -6.36 -12.75 -4.94
CA GLY A 519 -6.75 -11.48 -5.54
C GLY A 519 -5.75 -10.35 -5.36
N ASN A 520 -6.06 -9.22 -6.00
CA ASN A 520 -5.31 -7.96 -5.85
C ASN A 520 -5.76 -7.26 -4.56
N ILE A 521 -4.87 -6.47 -3.97
CA ILE A 521 -5.17 -5.62 -2.81
C ILE A 521 -5.13 -4.16 -3.24
N THR A 522 -6.16 -3.41 -2.84
CA THR A 522 -6.20 -1.95 -3.01
C THR A 522 -6.61 -1.28 -1.71
N LEU A 523 -5.80 -0.33 -1.26
CA LEU A 523 -6.12 0.58 -0.17
C LEU A 523 -6.13 2.02 -0.68
N LEU A 524 -7.26 2.71 -0.51
CA LEU A 524 -7.43 4.11 -0.91
C LEU A 524 -7.81 4.94 0.32
N ALA A 525 -7.01 5.92 0.72
CA ALA A 525 -7.31 6.80 1.83
C ALA A 525 -7.32 8.26 1.38
N LYS A 526 -8.34 9.01 1.80
CA LYS A 526 -8.40 10.47 1.61
C LYS A 526 -7.52 11.26 2.56
N ASP A 527 -7.08 10.66 3.66
CA ASP A 527 -5.96 11.16 4.44
C ASP A 527 -4.74 10.25 4.23
N SER A 528 -4.37 9.49 5.27
CA SER A 528 -3.16 8.69 5.34
C SER A 528 -3.44 7.20 5.35
N ILE A 529 -2.43 6.42 4.97
CA ILE A 529 -2.39 4.98 5.25
C ILE A 529 -1.32 4.74 6.32
N LEU A 530 -1.72 4.16 7.46
CA LEU A 530 -0.85 3.89 8.60
C LEU A 530 -0.75 2.39 8.83
N GLN A 531 0.37 1.79 8.43
CA GLN A 531 0.67 0.38 8.67
C GLN A 531 1.47 0.24 9.96
N MET A 532 0.87 -0.36 11.00
CA MET A 532 1.59 -0.66 12.25
C MET A 532 2.38 -1.96 12.10
N ALA A 533 3.26 -2.28 13.05
CA ALA A 533 4.12 -3.47 13.02
C ALA A 533 3.37 -4.83 12.89
N GLY A 534 2.07 -4.89 13.21
CA GLY A 534 1.23 -6.08 12.99
C GLY A 534 0.31 -5.98 11.76
N GLY A 535 0.35 -4.85 11.05
CA GLY A 535 -0.54 -4.48 9.96
C GLY A 535 -0.11 -4.99 8.59
N ASP A 536 0.56 -6.14 8.51
CA ASP A 536 1.15 -6.65 7.28
C ASP A 536 0.14 -6.76 6.13
N ILE A 537 0.56 -6.39 4.92
CA ILE A 537 -0.27 -6.46 3.72
C ILE A 537 0.34 -7.53 2.80
N SER A 538 -0.44 -8.55 2.42
CA SER A 538 0.11 -9.62 1.57
C SER A 538 -0.83 -10.19 0.51
N THR A 539 -0.29 -10.42 -0.69
CA THR A 539 -0.92 -11.27 -1.72
C THR A 539 -0.14 -12.56 -1.90
N LEU A 540 -0.82 -13.70 -1.76
CA LEU A 540 -0.17 -15.03 -1.83
C LEU A 540 -0.17 -15.64 -3.24
N ALA A 541 -0.92 -15.05 -4.17
CA ALA A 541 -0.97 -15.51 -5.55
C ALA A 541 0.04 -14.78 -6.43
N THR A 542 0.64 -15.53 -7.35
CA THR A 542 1.39 -14.95 -8.47
C THR A 542 0.43 -14.18 -9.39
N ASP A 543 0.94 -13.12 -10.02
CA ASP A 543 0.20 -12.21 -10.90
C ASP A 543 -0.88 -11.35 -10.21
N LYS A 544 -0.74 -11.06 -8.91
CA LYS A 544 -1.67 -10.21 -8.16
C LYS A 544 -0.95 -9.07 -7.46
N THR A 545 -1.38 -7.86 -7.76
CA THR A 545 -0.68 -6.63 -7.39
C THR A 545 -1.22 -6.04 -6.10
N ILE A 546 -0.41 -5.20 -5.46
CA ILE A 546 -0.81 -4.40 -4.31
C ILE A 546 -0.76 -2.92 -4.73
N ASP A 547 -1.87 -2.21 -4.52
CA ASP A 547 -2.01 -0.80 -4.83
C ASP A 547 -2.41 -0.01 -3.57
N LEU A 548 -1.52 0.84 -3.06
CA LEU A 548 -1.79 1.72 -1.93
C LEU A 548 -1.75 3.18 -2.39
N GLN A 549 -2.81 3.93 -2.12
CA GLN A 549 -2.89 5.35 -2.44
C GLN A 549 -3.45 6.14 -1.25
N ALA A 550 -2.70 7.14 -0.80
CA ALA A 550 -3.11 8.12 0.20
C ALA A 550 -3.03 9.53 -0.41
N ASP A 551 -3.99 10.40 -0.12
CA ASP A 551 -3.87 11.80 -0.53
C ASP A 551 -2.83 12.53 0.34
N ASP A 552 -2.68 12.18 1.62
CA ASP A 552 -1.65 12.69 2.53
C ASP A 552 -0.43 11.75 2.63
N ALA A 553 -0.20 11.08 3.77
CA ALA A 553 1.02 10.31 4.04
C ALA A 553 0.80 8.79 4.01
N LEU A 554 1.84 8.04 3.69
CA LEU A 554 1.85 6.59 3.86
C LEU A 554 2.97 6.22 4.82
N VAL A 555 2.62 5.72 6.00
CA VAL A 555 3.59 5.43 7.06
C VAL A 555 3.55 3.95 7.39
N MET A 556 4.66 3.27 7.11
CA MET A 556 4.94 1.93 7.61
C MET A 556 5.78 2.06 8.89
N ALA A 557 5.32 1.47 9.98
CA ALA A 557 6.11 1.35 11.19
C ALA A 557 7.22 0.30 11.01
N ASP A 558 8.29 0.42 11.79
CA ASP A 558 9.32 -0.62 11.93
C ASP A 558 8.67 -2.01 12.11
N GLY A 559 9.17 -2.97 11.33
CA GLY A 559 8.69 -4.35 11.26
C GLY A 559 7.43 -4.59 10.43
N ALA A 560 6.78 -3.55 9.91
CA ALA A 560 5.64 -3.70 9.01
C ALA A 560 6.07 -4.18 7.61
N VAL A 561 5.35 -5.15 7.05
CA VAL A 561 5.67 -5.74 5.75
C VAL A 561 4.55 -5.52 4.74
N THR A 562 4.90 -5.09 3.53
CA THR A 562 4.02 -5.17 2.35
C THR A 562 4.65 -6.11 1.33
N GLN A 563 4.01 -7.24 1.06
CA GLN A 563 4.59 -8.33 0.27
C GLN A 563 3.66 -8.88 -0.82
N SER A 564 4.16 -8.98 -2.04
CA SER A 564 3.53 -9.74 -3.11
C SER A 564 4.34 -11.00 -3.45
N THR A 565 3.70 -11.97 -4.10
CA THR A 565 4.37 -13.18 -4.59
C THR A 565 4.79 -13.02 -6.05
N ASN A 566 5.88 -12.29 -6.31
CA ASN A 566 6.37 -11.97 -7.66
C ASN A 566 5.36 -11.16 -8.49
N SER A 567 4.82 -10.09 -7.94
CA SER A 567 3.91 -9.17 -8.65
C SER A 567 4.11 -7.72 -8.24
N ASP A 568 3.66 -6.80 -9.06
CA ASP A 568 3.95 -5.39 -8.84
C ASP A 568 3.30 -4.83 -7.56
N VAL A 569 4.04 -3.99 -6.85
CA VAL A 569 3.58 -3.25 -5.67
C VAL A 569 3.72 -1.76 -5.94
N ARG A 570 2.68 -0.99 -5.62
CA ARG A 570 2.71 0.47 -5.72
C ARG A 570 2.29 1.11 -4.41
N LEU A 571 3.09 2.07 -3.95
CA LEU A 571 2.77 3.00 -2.88
C LEU A 571 2.74 4.42 -3.47
N GLU A 572 1.66 5.16 -3.23
CA GLU A 572 1.53 6.55 -3.63
C GLU A 572 0.97 7.43 -2.52
N ALA A 573 1.65 8.55 -2.28
CA ALA A 573 1.24 9.65 -1.41
C ALA A 573 1.18 10.94 -2.27
N LEU A 574 0.03 11.60 -2.35
CA LEU A 574 -0.12 12.76 -3.23
C LEU A 574 0.47 14.04 -2.63
N GLN A 575 0.30 14.26 -1.33
CA GLN A 575 0.73 15.49 -0.64
C GLN A 575 1.77 15.25 0.45
N GLY A 576 1.74 14.09 1.11
CA GLY A 576 2.59 13.77 2.26
C GLY A 576 3.81 12.91 1.92
N ASP A 577 4.54 12.58 2.98
CA ASP A 577 5.72 11.71 2.92
C ASP A 577 5.32 10.22 2.88
N ILE A 578 6.23 9.40 2.35
CA ILE A 578 6.17 7.95 2.48
C ILE A 578 7.29 7.51 3.42
N THR A 579 6.94 6.84 4.51
CA THR A 579 7.90 6.16 5.39
C THR A 579 7.81 4.66 5.15
N LEU A 580 8.93 4.05 4.77
CA LEU A 580 9.04 2.67 4.34
C LEU A 580 9.40 1.75 5.51
N GLY A 581 8.74 0.60 5.57
CA GLY A 581 9.25 -0.59 6.25
C GLY A 581 9.68 -1.59 5.17
N ALA A 582 9.41 -2.87 5.38
CA ALA A 582 9.79 -3.88 4.41
C ALA A 582 8.82 -3.97 3.22
N LEU A 583 9.30 -3.69 2.00
CA LEU A 583 8.60 -3.90 0.73
C LEU A 583 9.20 -5.07 -0.05
N GLN A 584 8.39 -6.07 -0.37
CA GLN A 584 8.89 -7.29 -1.01
C GLN A 584 8.03 -7.69 -2.20
N ALA A 585 8.61 -7.64 -3.41
CA ALA A 585 7.97 -8.07 -4.66
C ALA A 585 8.69 -9.23 -5.35
N GLY A 586 9.73 -9.80 -4.74
CA GLY A 586 10.50 -10.92 -5.29
C GLY A 586 11.10 -10.57 -6.66
N THR A 587 10.69 -11.26 -7.73
CA THR A 587 11.17 -11.01 -9.10
C THR A 587 10.38 -9.94 -9.87
N ALA A 588 9.40 -9.30 -9.24
CA ALA A 588 8.59 -8.24 -9.86
C ALA A 588 9.05 -6.84 -9.42
N SER A 589 8.24 -5.83 -9.73
CA SER A 589 8.66 -4.43 -9.63
C SER A 589 7.98 -3.69 -8.48
N ILE A 590 8.64 -2.67 -7.92
CA ILE A 590 8.10 -1.80 -6.87
C ILE A 590 8.14 -0.34 -7.32
N ALA A 591 7.03 0.37 -7.17
CA ALA A 591 6.94 1.82 -7.35
C ALA A 591 6.60 2.50 -6.02
N VAL A 592 7.40 3.50 -5.63
CA VAL A 592 7.12 4.37 -4.48
C VAL A 592 7.10 5.82 -4.96
N ASN A 593 5.94 6.48 -4.86
CA ASN A 593 5.71 7.83 -5.37
C ASN A 593 5.18 8.77 -4.27
N ALA A 594 6.05 9.58 -3.67
CA ALA A 594 5.70 10.68 -2.77
C ALA A 594 5.65 11.98 -3.60
N THR A 595 4.51 12.27 -4.24
CA THR A 595 4.42 13.27 -5.32
C THR A 595 4.91 14.66 -4.90
N LEU A 596 4.55 15.10 -3.70
CA LEU A 596 5.02 16.37 -3.11
C LEU A 596 5.88 16.19 -1.86
N GLY A 597 5.92 14.98 -1.29
CA GLY A 597 6.65 14.67 -0.06
C GLY A 597 8.00 14.00 -0.29
N ASN A 598 8.54 13.48 0.79
CA ASN A 598 9.80 12.74 0.87
C ASN A 598 9.53 11.23 0.92
N ILE A 599 10.56 10.44 0.61
CA ILE A 599 10.58 9.01 0.92
C ILE A 599 11.64 8.79 1.99
N PHE A 600 11.24 8.25 3.13
CA PHE A 600 12.11 7.93 4.26
C PHE A 600 12.10 6.43 4.53
N ASP A 601 13.22 5.93 5.02
CA ASP A 601 13.27 4.65 5.72
C ASP A 601 12.82 4.83 7.19
N ALA A 602 12.05 3.87 7.72
CA ALA A 602 11.51 3.85 9.08
C ALA A 602 12.52 3.44 10.14
N ASP A 603 13.53 2.65 9.80
CA ASP A 603 14.47 2.07 10.75
C ASP A 603 15.92 2.20 10.26
N SER A 604 16.83 1.33 10.67
CA SER A 604 18.22 1.28 10.19
C SER A 604 18.63 -0.18 9.91
N GLU A 605 17.63 -1.04 9.80
CA GLU A 605 17.71 -2.49 9.80
C GLU A 605 17.92 -2.98 8.34
N PRO A 606 18.06 -4.29 8.04
CA PRO A 606 18.59 -4.70 6.75
C PRO A 606 17.54 -4.61 5.63
N VAL A 607 17.93 -4.09 4.45
CA VAL A 607 17.20 -4.14 3.16
C VAL A 607 15.68 -3.97 3.26
N ASP A 608 15.23 -2.74 3.13
CA ASP A 608 13.81 -2.37 3.09
C ASP A 608 13.12 -2.89 1.84
N ILE A 609 13.78 -2.75 0.67
CA ILE A 609 13.13 -3.02 -0.62
C ILE A 609 13.79 -4.21 -1.32
N ILE A 610 13.01 -5.26 -1.56
CA ILE A 610 13.43 -6.44 -2.34
C ILE A 610 12.54 -6.57 -3.58
N ALA A 611 13.13 -6.33 -4.74
CA ALA A 611 12.45 -6.40 -6.04
C ALA A 611 13.43 -6.71 -7.16
N LYS A 612 12.93 -6.92 -8.38
CA LYS A 612 13.77 -6.91 -9.57
C LYS A 612 14.01 -5.47 -10.04
N ASP A 613 12.93 -4.72 -10.24
CA ASP A 613 12.95 -3.36 -10.78
C ASP A 613 12.31 -2.38 -9.77
N LEU A 614 12.93 -1.23 -9.52
CA LEU A 614 12.48 -0.24 -8.54
C LEU A 614 12.38 1.16 -9.14
N ILE A 615 11.24 1.81 -8.93
CA ILE A 615 11.00 3.22 -9.26
C ILE A 615 10.75 3.99 -7.96
N LEU A 616 11.58 5.00 -7.69
CA LEU A 616 11.40 5.94 -6.58
C LEU A 616 11.16 7.34 -7.13
N THR A 617 10.10 8.01 -6.69
CA THR A 617 9.82 9.41 -7.08
C THR A 617 9.38 10.20 -5.85
N ALA A 618 10.05 11.31 -5.56
CA ALA A 618 9.74 12.19 -4.44
C ALA A 618 9.73 13.66 -4.89
N GLY A 619 8.78 14.46 -4.40
CA GLY A 619 8.81 15.92 -4.53
C GLY A 619 9.91 16.56 -3.65
N GLY A 620 10.23 15.91 -2.54
CA GLY A 620 11.31 16.22 -1.60
C GLY A 620 12.57 15.37 -1.84
N SER A 621 13.11 14.80 -0.77
CA SER A 621 14.26 13.89 -0.76
C SER A 621 13.84 12.41 -0.85
N ILE A 622 14.76 11.58 -1.29
CA ILE A 622 14.69 10.11 -1.21
C ILE A 622 15.81 9.69 -0.25
N GLY A 623 15.46 9.11 0.89
CA GLY A 623 16.40 8.80 1.96
C GLY A 623 16.96 10.06 2.65
N ALA A 624 17.83 9.84 3.62
CA ALA A 624 18.55 10.87 4.37
C ALA A 624 20.05 10.54 4.50
N SER A 625 20.86 11.56 4.79
CA SER A 625 22.32 11.41 4.91
C SER A 625 22.77 10.49 6.05
N ASP A 626 21.92 10.33 7.07
CA ASP A 626 22.11 9.49 8.24
C ASP A 626 21.27 8.20 8.20
N ASN A 627 20.38 8.08 7.20
CA ASN A 627 19.55 6.90 7.00
C ASN A 627 19.21 6.72 5.51
N TYR A 628 19.94 5.82 4.85
CA TYR A 628 19.78 5.55 3.43
C TYR A 628 18.51 4.70 3.25
N ILE A 629 18.03 4.53 2.02
CA ILE A 629 17.05 3.46 1.77
C ILE A 629 17.84 2.25 1.27
N GLU A 630 17.75 1.14 1.99
CA GLU A 630 18.46 -0.09 1.67
C GLU A 630 17.66 -0.92 0.66
N VAL A 631 18.28 -1.19 -0.49
CA VAL A 631 17.63 -1.87 -1.61
C VAL A 631 18.40 -3.10 -2.07
N ALA A 632 17.69 -4.19 -2.34
CA ALA A 632 18.20 -5.36 -3.05
C ALA A 632 17.43 -5.50 -4.36
N VAL A 633 17.88 -4.77 -5.38
CA VAL A 633 17.22 -4.67 -6.69
C VAL A 633 18.21 -4.85 -7.83
N THR A 634 17.73 -5.35 -8.97
CA THR A 634 18.56 -5.45 -10.17
C THR A 634 18.61 -4.12 -10.91
N ASN A 635 17.45 -3.47 -11.08
CA ASN A 635 17.34 -2.19 -11.75
C ASN A 635 16.69 -1.14 -10.86
N ILE A 636 17.20 0.09 -10.91
CA ILE A 636 16.62 1.23 -10.21
C ILE A 636 16.50 2.45 -11.13
N SER A 637 15.47 3.24 -10.86
CA SER A 637 15.31 4.60 -11.38
C SER A 637 14.77 5.48 -10.26
N SER A 638 15.40 6.64 -10.03
CA SER A 638 15.04 7.52 -8.93
C SER A 638 15.01 8.98 -9.34
N LYS A 639 14.01 9.70 -8.84
CA LYS A 639 13.82 11.13 -9.10
C LYS A 639 13.42 11.86 -7.84
N SER A 640 14.31 12.70 -7.32
CA SER A 640 14.00 13.62 -6.22
C SER A 640 13.80 15.04 -6.76
N GLY A 641 12.77 15.72 -6.27
CA GLY A 641 12.43 17.09 -6.62
C GLY A 641 13.40 18.04 -5.93
N SER A 642 12.97 18.67 -4.84
CA SER A 642 13.74 19.67 -4.09
C SER A 642 14.87 19.11 -3.21
N GLY A 643 14.99 17.78 -3.10
CA GLY A 643 15.90 17.12 -2.17
C GLY A 643 16.95 16.24 -2.84
N ALA A 644 17.76 15.60 -1.99
CA ALA A 644 18.81 14.67 -2.38
C ALA A 644 18.28 13.23 -2.47
N THR A 645 19.05 12.35 -3.09
CA THR A 645 18.79 10.90 -3.13
C THR A 645 19.91 10.17 -2.38
N TYR A 646 19.56 9.36 -1.37
CA TYR A 646 20.46 8.52 -0.58
C TYR A 646 20.00 7.06 -0.65
N LEU A 647 20.77 6.22 -1.35
CA LEU A 647 20.43 4.83 -1.61
C LEU A 647 21.61 3.91 -1.32
N ALA A 648 21.35 2.82 -0.60
CA ALA A 648 22.33 1.77 -0.32
C ALA A 648 21.88 0.47 -0.98
N SER A 649 22.78 -0.22 -1.68
CA SER A 649 22.46 -1.42 -2.45
C SER A 649 23.50 -2.53 -2.29
N SER A 650 23.14 -3.74 -2.73
CA SER A 650 24.06 -4.88 -2.90
C SER A 650 24.52 -5.04 -4.36
N GLY A 651 24.66 -3.91 -5.07
CA GLY A 651 24.95 -3.84 -6.50
C GLY A 651 23.67 -3.53 -7.27
N VAL A 652 23.76 -2.65 -8.27
CA VAL A 652 22.58 -2.15 -8.97
C VAL A 652 22.90 -1.67 -10.37
N SER A 653 21.97 -1.93 -11.30
CA SER A 653 21.95 -1.28 -12.59
C SER A 653 20.96 -0.11 -12.57
N VAL A 654 21.41 1.07 -12.94
CA VAL A 654 20.57 2.25 -13.05
C VAL A 654 20.19 2.45 -14.51
N ASN A 655 18.89 2.62 -14.79
CA ASN A 655 18.34 2.97 -16.10
C ASN A 655 18.72 2.03 -17.27
N ALA A 656 18.93 0.73 -17.04
CA ALA A 656 19.28 -0.23 -18.10
C ALA A 656 18.22 -0.34 -19.22
N ALA A 657 16.96 -0.03 -18.89
CA ALA A 657 15.82 0.13 -19.78
C ALA A 657 14.73 0.95 -19.09
N GLU A 658 13.75 1.42 -19.85
CA GLU A 658 12.54 2.08 -19.32
C GLU A 658 11.80 1.13 -18.35
N LEU A 659 11.87 1.43 -17.05
CA LEU A 659 11.23 0.62 -16.02
C LEU A 659 9.74 0.89 -16.05
N ASN A 660 8.93 -0.16 -16.20
CA ASN A 660 7.47 -0.06 -16.29
C ASN A 660 6.82 -0.88 -15.19
N ILE A 661 5.94 -0.26 -14.42
CA ILE A 661 5.22 -0.90 -13.31
C ILE A 661 3.73 -0.74 -13.52
N ALA A 662 2.98 -1.83 -13.44
CA ALA A 662 1.55 -1.87 -13.69
C ALA A 662 0.81 -2.57 -12.55
N VAL A 663 -0.06 -1.83 -11.87
CA VAL A 663 -0.93 -2.37 -10.81
C VAL A 663 -2.39 -2.41 -11.24
N ASN A 664 -3.09 -3.44 -10.79
CA ASN A 664 -4.52 -3.64 -10.99
C ASN A 664 -5.29 -3.12 -9.77
N ARG A 665 -5.92 -1.96 -9.89
CA ARG A 665 -6.74 -1.41 -8.82
C ARG A 665 -8.09 -2.10 -8.75
N VAL A 666 -8.50 -2.50 -7.56
CA VAL A 666 -9.81 -3.10 -7.32
C VAL A 666 -10.88 -1.99 -7.38
N ASN A 667 -11.96 -2.23 -8.13
CA ASN A 667 -13.06 -1.27 -8.26
C ASN A 667 -14.24 -1.63 -7.33
N LEU A 668 -15.24 -0.74 -7.24
CA LEU A 668 -16.41 -0.92 -6.36
C LEU A 668 -17.24 -2.17 -6.68
N ALA A 669 -17.11 -2.74 -7.88
CA ALA A 669 -17.77 -3.97 -8.27
C ALA A 669 -16.99 -5.24 -7.89
N GLY A 670 -15.82 -5.10 -7.25
CA GLY A 670 -14.90 -6.20 -6.92
C GLY A 670 -14.05 -6.68 -8.11
N GLY A 671 -14.19 -6.04 -9.27
CA GLY A 671 -13.34 -6.24 -10.44
C GLY A 671 -12.03 -5.48 -10.33
N THR A 672 -11.29 -5.38 -11.43
CA THR A 672 -10.06 -4.59 -11.49
C THR A 672 -10.03 -3.69 -12.70
N ASP A 673 -9.58 -2.46 -12.50
CA ASP A 673 -9.24 -1.52 -13.56
C ASP A 673 -7.71 -1.38 -13.62
N LEU A 674 -7.13 -1.42 -14.82
CA LEU A 674 -5.72 -1.11 -15.01
C LEU A 674 -5.56 0.42 -14.85
N THR A 675 -4.98 0.86 -13.74
CA THR A 675 -5.05 2.27 -13.33
C THR A 675 -3.76 3.05 -13.53
N ALA A 676 -2.58 2.43 -13.41
CA ALA A 676 -1.33 3.19 -13.48
C ALA A 676 -0.19 2.40 -14.11
N THR A 677 0.45 3.01 -15.10
CA THR A 677 1.75 2.60 -15.63
C THR A 677 2.74 3.69 -15.22
N TYR A 678 3.66 3.37 -14.30
CA TYR A 678 4.79 4.24 -14.01
C TYR A 678 5.90 3.84 -14.94
N SER A 679 6.38 4.81 -15.71
CA SER A 679 7.56 4.67 -16.53
C SER A 679 8.61 5.67 -16.03
N GLN A 680 9.83 5.19 -15.83
CA GLN A 680 10.96 5.99 -15.39
C GLN A 680 12.26 5.39 -15.92
N ASP A 681 13.13 6.22 -16.49
CA ASP A 681 14.45 5.85 -17.00
C ASP A 681 15.53 6.88 -16.64
N ASP A 682 15.29 7.72 -15.61
CA ASP A 682 16.22 8.73 -15.14
C ASP A 682 16.74 8.44 -13.71
N LEU A 683 17.96 8.90 -13.43
CA LEU A 683 18.52 9.08 -12.09
C LEU A 683 18.72 10.57 -11.90
N SER A 684 17.89 11.27 -11.14
CA SER A 684 17.94 12.75 -11.05
C SER A 684 17.58 13.29 -9.65
N ALA A 685 18.17 14.43 -9.30
CA ALA A 685 17.92 15.15 -8.05
C ALA A 685 18.16 16.66 -8.25
N SER A 686 17.42 17.55 -7.58
CA SER A 686 17.86 18.97 -7.57
C SER A 686 19.08 19.21 -6.67
N GLU A 687 19.30 18.34 -5.68
CA GLU A 687 20.45 18.39 -4.77
C GLU A 687 21.41 17.23 -5.07
N ASP A 688 21.95 16.55 -4.06
CA ASP A 688 22.98 15.53 -4.26
C ASP A 688 22.39 14.14 -4.54
N ILE A 689 23.15 13.31 -5.25
CA ILE A 689 22.90 11.87 -5.38
C ILE A 689 24.04 11.13 -4.69
N TYR A 690 23.67 10.30 -3.72
CA TYR A 690 24.53 9.36 -3.03
C TYR A 690 24.00 7.95 -3.30
N LEU A 691 24.75 7.18 -4.08
CA LEU A 691 24.48 5.77 -4.33
C LEU A 691 25.65 4.94 -3.84
N VAL A 692 25.37 4.09 -2.86
CA VAL A 692 26.36 3.21 -2.23
C VAL A 692 26.06 1.77 -2.62
N ALA A 693 27.05 1.05 -3.13
CA ALA A 693 27.03 -0.40 -3.28
C ALA A 693 27.96 -1.00 -2.22
N THR A 694 27.37 -1.74 -1.29
CA THR A 694 28.12 -2.43 -0.24
C THR A 694 28.86 -3.67 -0.75
N GLN A 695 28.34 -4.27 -1.82
CA GLN A 695 28.87 -5.37 -2.61
C GLN A 695 28.34 -5.22 -4.04
N GLY A 696 29.00 -5.80 -5.03
CA GLY A 696 28.57 -5.77 -6.44
C GLY A 696 28.74 -4.41 -7.12
N ASP A 697 28.50 -4.40 -8.43
CA ASP A 697 28.81 -3.25 -9.29
C ASP A 697 27.72 -2.16 -9.24
N ILE A 698 28.12 -0.91 -9.44
CA ILE A 698 27.22 0.20 -9.80
C ILE A 698 27.32 0.39 -11.31
N ILE A 699 26.26 0.05 -12.05
CA ILE A 699 26.23 0.18 -13.51
C ILE A 699 25.20 1.23 -13.91
N ILE A 700 25.63 2.37 -14.43
CA ILE A 700 24.73 3.43 -14.90
C ILE A 700 24.62 3.40 -16.42
N TRP A 701 23.39 3.42 -16.93
CA TRP A 701 23.11 3.51 -18.36
C TRP A 701 22.50 4.85 -18.71
N ALA A 702 22.88 5.37 -19.88
CA ALA A 702 22.24 6.55 -20.41
C ALA A 702 20.78 6.31 -20.80
N SER A 703 19.91 7.23 -20.39
CA SER A 703 18.49 7.26 -20.77
C SER A 703 18.34 7.28 -22.30
N SER A 704 17.37 6.50 -22.79
CA SER A 704 17.01 6.47 -24.22
C SER A 704 16.17 7.68 -24.65
N SER A 705 15.59 8.38 -23.67
CA SER A 705 14.59 9.43 -23.86
C SER A 705 15.11 10.84 -23.56
N ASN A 706 16.22 10.96 -22.82
CA ASN A 706 16.77 12.24 -22.34
C ASN A 706 18.19 12.54 -22.85
N THR A 707 18.54 13.83 -22.95
CA THR A 707 19.88 14.30 -23.35
C THR A 707 20.88 14.36 -22.20
N GLY A 708 20.42 14.16 -20.95
CA GLY A 708 21.26 14.01 -19.75
C GLY A 708 20.80 12.81 -18.93
N VAL A 709 21.74 11.95 -18.53
CA VAL A 709 21.47 10.70 -17.80
C VAL A 709 21.17 10.96 -16.32
N THR A 710 21.81 12.00 -15.80
CA THR A 710 21.68 12.46 -14.42
C THR A 710 21.92 13.95 -14.38
N GLU A 711 20.99 14.68 -13.78
CA GLU A 711 21.15 16.08 -13.35
C GLU A 711 21.08 16.06 -11.83
N ALA A 712 22.17 16.48 -11.19
CA ALA A 712 22.27 16.66 -9.73
C ALA A 712 23.20 17.83 -9.41
N ARG A 713 23.19 18.28 -8.15
CA ARG A 713 24.20 19.19 -7.61
C ARG A 713 25.54 18.47 -7.52
N ASN A 714 25.66 17.50 -6.63
CA ASN A 714 26.80 16.59 -6.58
C ASN A 714 26.36 15.17 -6.91
N ILE A 715 27.23 14.40 -7.56
CA ILE A 715 27.02 12.96 -7.75
C ILE A 715 28.14 12.20 -7.08
N ILE A 716 27.78 11.33 -6.14
CA ILE A 716 28.69 10.53 -5.33
C ILE A 716 28.29 9.07 -5.49
N LEU A 717 29.15 8.29 -6.14
CA LEU A 717 29.00 6.85 -6.27
C LEU A 717 30.11 6.18 -5.48
N LEU A 718 29.73 5.32 -4.52
CA LEU A 718 30.66 4.59 -3.67
C LEU A 718 30.43 3.09 -3.86
N ALA A 719 31.40 2.36 -4.41
CA ALA A 719 31.38 0.91 -4.48
C ALA A 719 32.43 0.35 -3.52
N TYR A 720 32.01 -0.35 -2.47
CA TYR A 720 32.95 -0.91 -1.50
C TYR A 720 33.62 -2.21 -1.97
N ASP A 721 32.91 -3.02 -2.75
CA ASP A 721 33.41 -4.27 -3.33
C ASP A 721 32.70 -4.54 -4.67
N GLY A 722 33.29 -4.05 -5.76
CA GLY A 722 32.70 -4.06 -7.10
C GLY A 722 33.08 -2.82 -7.92
N ASP A 723 32.74 -2.87 -9.21
CA ASP A 723 33.14 -1.84 -10.16
C ASP A 723 32.12 -0.70 -10.25
N ILE A 724 32.58 0.49 -10.64
CA ILE A 724 31.69 1.58 -11.10
C ILE A 724 31.78 1.68 -12.62
N ILE A 725 30.67 1.41 -13.31
CA ILE A 725 30.60 1.42 -14.77
C ILE A 725 29.58 2.46 -15.23
N ILE A 726 30.03 3.51 -15.91
CA ILE A 726 29.15 4.56 -16.45
C ILE A 726 29.08 4.45 -17.98
N ASN A 727 27.92 4.16 -18.52
CA ASN A 727 27.66 4.10 -19.96
C ASN A 727 26.98 5.38 -20.43
N CYS A 728 27.77 6.37 -20.86
CA CYS A 728 27.37 7.74 -21.20
C CYS A 728 26.53 7.88 -22.48
N GLY A 729 26.12 6.78 -23.14
CA GLY A 729 25.18 6.81 -24.26
C GLY A 729 25.75 7.37 -25.56
N THR A 730 24.87 7.90 -26.42
CA THR A 730 25.18 8.39 -27.79
C THR A 730 25.63 9.86 -27.81
N ASP A 731 25.80 10.44 -29.00
CA ASP A 731 26.24 11.83 -29.21
C ASP A 731 25.51 12.83 -28.30
N GLY A 732 26.27 13.56 -27.47
CA GLY A 732 25.76 14.59 -26.57
C GLY A 732 25.13 14.08 -25.26
N GLN A 733 24.94 12.77 -25.09
CA GLN A 733 24.54 12.19 -23.81
C GLN A 733 25.75 12.04 -22.89
N GLY A 734 25.52 12.22 -21.59
CA GLY A 734 26.55 12.15 -20.56
C GLY A 734 25.98 12.28 -19.15
N PHE A 735 26.88 12.27 -18.20
CA PHE A 735 26.60 12.35 -16.77
C PHE A 735 26.92 13.76 -16.27
N PHE A 736 25.92 14.51 -15.81
CA PHE A 736 26.03 15.96 -15.59
C PHE A 736 25.83 16.33 -14.11
N ALA A 737 26.81 17.01 -13.52
CA ALA A 737 26.69 17.60 -12.19
C ALA A 737 26.84 19.12 -12.25
N SER A 738 25.96 19.83 -11.55
CA SER A 738 26.04 21.30 -11.43
C SER A 738 27.10 21.77 -10.42
N GLU A 739 27.67 20.86 -9.64
CA GLU A 739 28.88 21.03 -8.84
C GLU A 739 29.89 19.92 -9.17
N SER A 740 30.03 18.88 -8.35
CA SER A 740 31.13 17.91 -8.47
C SER A 740 30.66 16.48 -8.75
N ILE A 741 31.53 15.68 -9.37
CA ILE A 741 31.34 14.22 -9.55
C ILE A 741 32.45 13.49 -8.79
N ARG A 742 32.09 12.53 -7.96
CA ARG A 742 33.02 11.68 -7.21
C ARG A 742 32.64 10.21 -7.39
N LEU A 743 33.53 9.46 -8.03
CA LEU A 743 33.41 8.02 -8.25
C LEU A 743 34.50 7.34 -7.44
N ILE A 744 34.12 6.51 -6.47
CA ILE A 744 35.07 5.86 -5.56
C ILE A 744 34.73 4.37 -5.49
N ALA A 745 35.58 3.55 -6.09
CA ALA A 745 35.58 2.11 -5.90
C ALA A 745 36.72 1.76 -4.94
N ASP A 746 36.40 1.31 -3.72
CA ASP A 746 37.39 0.97 -2.70
C ASP A 746 38.07 -0.39 -2.98
N ASN A 747 37.36 -1.29 -3.66
CA ASN A 747 37.83 -2.62 -4.08
C ASN A 747 37.23 -2.98 -5.44
N GLY A 748 37.74 -2.36 -6.51
CA GLY A 748 37.26 -2.52 -7.87
C GLY A 748 37.69 -1.39 -8.81
N GLY A 749 37.38 -1.54 -10.09
CA GLY A 749 37.74 -0.61 -11.14
C GLY A 749 36.68 0.48 -11.39
N VAL A 750 37.06 1.50 -12.15
CA VAL A 750 36.12 2.50 -12.67
C VAL A 750 36.21 2.59 -14.19
N ILE A 751 35.08 2.35 -14.87
CA ILE A 751 35.00 2.32 -16.33
C ILE A 751 34.01 3.38 -16.81
N ILE A 752 34.47 4.31 -17.64
CA ILE A 752 33.63 5.33 -18.27
C ILE A 752 33.51 5.05 -19.77
N ASN A 753 32.33 4.65 -20.22
CA ASN A 753 32.07 4.22 -21.59
C ASN A 753 31.30 5.27 -22.40
N GLY A 754 31.78 5.55 -23.62
CA GLY A 754 31.03 6.26 -24.66
C GLY A 754 30.60 5.28 -25.76
N THR A 755 29.37 5.36 -26.24
CA THR A 755 28.95 4.53 -27.40
C THR A 755 29.42 5.10 -28.74
N THR A 756 29.79 6.39 -28.74
CA THR A 756 30.37 7.11 -29.87
C THR A 756 31.48 8.03 -29.35
N ALA A 757 32.41 8.42 -30.23
CA ALA A 757 33.45 9.40 -29.91
C ALA A 757 32.89 10.78 -29.49
N ASN A 758 31.61 11.06 -29.75
CA ASN A 758 30.95 12.32 -29.46
C ASN A 758 30.09 12.28 -28.18
N SER A 759 30.15 11.21 -27.38
CA SER A 759 29.52 11.21 -26.06
C SER A 759 30.04 12.39 -25.23
N ALA A 760 29.18 13.00 -24.42
CA ALA A 760 29.57 14.08 -23.52
C ALA A 760 30.44 13.55 -22.37
N GLY A 761 30.36 12.25 -22.05
CA GLY A 761 31.13 11.61 -21.00
C GLY A 761 30.70 12.07 -19.60
N LEU A 762 31.65 12.43 -18.75
CA LEU A 762 31.41 13.03 -17.43
C LEU A 762 31.63 14.54 -17.49
N VAL A 763 30.62 15.33 -17.09
CA VAL A 763 30.69 16.79 -17.09
C VAL A 763 30.28 17.33 -15.73
N ALA A 764 31.21 17.99 -15.04
CA ALA A 764 30.98 18.63 -13.76
C ALA A 764 31.32 20.12 -13.85
N ARG A 765 30.54 20.99 -13.20
CA ARG A 765 30.89 22.41 -13.15
C ARG A 765 32.11 22.67 -12.27
N ASN A 766 32.26 21.95 -11.17
CA ASN A 766 33.35 22.09 -10.21
C ASN A 766 34.35 20.93 -10.37
N ASN A 767 34.52 20.03 -9.40
CA ASN A 767 35.60 19.04 -9.43
C ASN A 767 35.15 17.68 -9.95
N ILE A 768 36.10 16.89 -10.46
CA ILE A 768 35.91 15.46 -10.74
C ILE A 768 36.98 14.66 -9.98
N LEU A 769 36.55 13.68 -9.18
CA LEU A 769 37.40 12.65 -8.59
C LEU A 769 36.98 11.28 -9.13
N ILE A 770 37.95 10.52 -9.62
CA ILE A 770 37.81 9.08 -9.87
C ILE A 770 38.89 8.37 -9.05
N SER A 771 38.48 7.45 -8.19
CA SER A 771 39.37 6.67 -7.35
C SER A 771 39.01 5.19 -7.50
N ALA A 772 39.95 4.37 -7.92
CA ALA A 772 39.86 2.92 -7.98
C ALA A 772 40.94 2.33 -7.08
N GLY A 773 40.55 1.53 -6.10
CA GLY A 773 41.44 0.96 -5.10
C GLY A 773 41.25 -0.54 -4.98
N GLU A 774 42.19 -1.16 -4.26
CA GLU A 774 42.12 -2.58 -3.94
C GLU A 774 42.53 -2.88 -2.50
N SER A 775 41.80 -3.79 -1.85
CA SER A 775 42.12 -4.25 -0.50
C SER A 775 43.14 -5.40 -0.49
N GLN A 776 43.30 -6.08 -1.63
CA GLN A 776 44.27 -7.14 -1.91
C GLN A 776 44.66 -7.08 -3.38
N GLU A 777 45.96 -7.22 -3.66
CA GLU A 777 46.65 -7.21 -4.98
C GLU A 777 46.20 -8.33 -5.95
N ALA A 778 44.90 -8.50 -6.11
CA ALA A 778 44.27 -9.59 -6.85
C ALA A 778 42.98 -9.15 -7.55
N THR A 779 42.48 -7.94 -7.28
CA THR A 779 41.30 -7.34 -7.92
C THR A 779 41.75 -6.26 -8.88
N ASP A 780 41.16 -6.22 -10.06
CA ASP A 780 41.44 -5.17 -11.05
C ASP A 780 40.94 -3.82 -10.51
N ALA A 781 41.87 -2.89 -10.26
CA ALA A 781 41.61 -1.53 -9.80
C ALA A 781 41.91 -0.48 -10.88
N ASP A 782 41.75 -0.86 -12.15
CA ASP A 782 41.98 0.01 -13.29
C ASP A 782 40.96 1.17 -13.36
N ILE A 783 41.43 2.33 -13.82
CA ILE A 783 40.58 3.39 -14.35
C ILE A 783 40.64 3.33 -15.88
N THR A 784 39.53 2.98 -16.52
CA THR A 784 39.42 2.94 -17.98
C THR A 784 38.50 4.05 -18.51
N LEU A 785 39.06 4.94 -19.34
CA LEU A 785 38.37 6.07 -19.95
C LEU A 785 38.13 5.86 -21.44
N ASN A 786 36.90 5.48 -21.78
CA ASN A 786 36.38 5.35 -23.13
C ASN A 786 35.43 6.51 -23.52
N ALA A 787 35.36 7.55 -22.69
CA ALA A 787 34.67 8.81 -22.96
C ALA A 787 35.33 9.96 -22.19
N ARG A 788 34.97 11.18 -22.57
CA ARG A 788 35.61 12.41 -22.08
C ARG A 788 35.26 12.77 -20.64
N LEU A 789 36.15 13.48 -19.95
CA LEU A 789 35.94 14.06 -18.63
C LEU A 789 36.13 15.57 -18.73
N ILE A 790 35.14 16.34 -18.29
CA ILE A 790 35.15 17.79 -18.39
C ILE A 790 34.81 18.42 -17.05
N SER A 791 35.77 19.17 -16.51
CA SER A 791 35.55 20.11 -15.40
C SER A 791 35.51 21.53 -15.93
N GLU A 792 34.40 22.24 -15.72
CA GLU A 792 34.26 23.63 -16.20
C GLU A 792 35.07 24.62 -15.34
N THR A 793 35.05 24.47 -14.02
CA THR A 793 35.61 25.44 -13.07
C THR A 793 36.51 24.86 -11.97
N GLY A 794 36.57 23.54 -11.81
CA GLY A 794 37.36 22.86 -10.78
C GLY A 794 38.53 22.03 -11.33
N CYS A 795 39.08 21.17 -10.49
CA CYS A 795 40.21 20.29 -10.83
C CYS A 795 39.74 18.86 -11.11
N ILE A 796 40.59 18.08 -11.77
CA ILE A 796 40.34 16.65 -12.04
C ILE A 796 41.44 15.81 -11.38
N THR A 797 41.04 14.75 -10.69
CA THR A 797 41.95 13.80 -10.03
C THR A 797 41.55 12.37 -10.39
N LEU A 798 42.50 11.56 -10.86
CA LEU A 798 42.34 10.12 -11.07
C LEU A 798 43.40 9.39 -10.24
N LEU A 799 42.95 8.49 -9.37
CA LEU A 799 43.80 7.67 -8.52
C LEU A 799 43.46 6.20 -8.76
N SER A 800 44.42 5.42 -9.25
CA SER A 800 44.28 3.98 -9.46
C SER A 800 45.40 3.25 -8.71
N ASP A 801 45.04 2.19 -8.00
CA ASP A 801 46.00 1.24 -7.41
C ASP A 801 46.58 0.28 -8.48
N ASP A 802 46.01 0.23 -9.70
CA ASP A 802 46.57 -0.46 -10.86
C ASP A 802 46.92 0.53 -11.99
N ALA A 803 46.26 0.46 -13.16
CA ALA A 803 46.55 1.28 -14.32
C ALA A 803 45.47 2.33 -14.62
N VAL A 804 45.88 3.39 -15.31
CA VAL A 804 44.96 4.34 -15.95
C VAL A 804 45.07 4.19 -17.46
N VAL A 805 43.97 3.82 -18.11
CA VAL A 805 43.91 3.58 -19.57
C VAL A 805 42.96 4.59 -20.21
N MET A 806 43.43 5.34 -21.21
CA MET A 806 42.63 6.26 -22.00
C MET A 806 42.62 5.86 -23.46
N THR A 807 41.43 5.70 -24.01
CA THR A 807 41.27 5.53 -25.47
C THR A 807 41.27 6.87 -26.18
N ALA A 808 41.27 6.86 -27.52
CA ALA A 808 41.12 8.04 -28.36
C ALA A 808 39.89 8.93 -28.08
N ALA A 809 38.89 8.42 -27.34
CA ALA A 809 37.71 9.18 -26.92
C ALA A 809 37.76 9.63 -25.44
N GLY A 810 38.82 9.25 -24.72
CA GLY A 810 39.02 9.43 -23.28
C GLY A 810 39.63 10.77 -22.87
N ASP A 811 39.33 11.87 -23.57
CA ASP A 811 39.96 13.17 -23.28
C ASP A 811 39.64 13.66 -21.86
N VAL A 812 40.62 14.29 -21.20
CA VAL A 812 40.46 14.87 -19.85
C VAL A 812 40.73 16.37 -19.91
N THR A 813 39.74 17.20 -19.59
CA THR A 813 39.83 18.67 -19.78
C THR A 813 39.38 19.47 -18.56
N THR A 814 40.20 20.45 -18.14
CA THR A 814 39.78 21.56 -17.27
C THR A 814 39.65 22.86 -18.07
N GLN A 815 38.48 23.51 -18.04
CA GLN A 815 38.23 24.70 -18.87
C GLN A 815 38.65 26.02 -18.19
N ALA A 816 38.48 26.12 -16.87
CA ALA A 816 38.85 27.32 -16.13
C ALA A 816 40.36 27.49 -16.00
N THR A 817 40.78 28.76 -16.05
CA THR A 817 42.20 29.11 -16.02
C THR A 817 42.87 28.71 -14.71
N GLY A 818 44.02 28.04 -14.79
CA GLY A 818 44.86 27.68 -13.65
C GLY A 818 44.42 26.44 -12.88
N LYS A 819 43.44 25.69 -13.37
CA LYS A 819 42.98 24.43 -12.75
C LYS A 819 43.81 23.24 -13.18
N THR A 820 44.04 22.32 -12.26
CA THR A 820 45.04 21.27 -12.42
C THR A 820 44.42 19.91 -12.69
N ILE A 821 45.21 19.05 -13.31
CA ILE A 821 44.89 17.64 -13.54
C ILE A 821 45.98 16.79 -12.86
N ASP A 822 45.60 15.90 -11.94
CA ASP A 822 46.50 14.97 -11.25
C ASP A 822 46.09 13.53 -11.56
N LEU A 823 46.99 12.76 -12.17
CA LEU A 823 46.81 11.35 -12.48
C LEU A 823 47.88 10.54 -11.77
N GLN A 824 47.47 9.57 -10.97
CA GLN A 824 48.35 8.66 -10.27
C GLN A 824 47.88 7.23 -10.45
N ALA A 825 48.80 6.35 -10.88
CA ALA A 825 48.61 4.92 -11.07
C ALA A 825 49.73 4.17 -10.33
N ALA A 826 49.45 3.04 -9.67
CA ALA A 826 50.53 2.25 -9.08
C ALA A 826 51.27 1.43 -10.13
N GLU A 827 50.58 0.98 -11.19
CA GLU A 827 51.21 0.38 -12.37
C GLU A 827 51.54 1.46 -13.42
N GLY A 828 50.81 1.54 -14.52
CA GLY A 828 51.12 2.40 -15.67
C GLY A 828 49.99 3.36 -16.07
N ILE A 829 50.33 4.34 -16.91
CA ILE A 829 49.33 5.21 -17.56
C ILE A 829 49.49 5.05 -19.07
N SER A 830 48.43 4.64 -19.77
CA SER A 830 48.45 4.41 -21.21
C SER A 830 47.42 5.29 -21.91
N MET A 831 47.87 6.04 -22.91
CA MET A 831 47.02 6.83 -23.80
C MET A 831 47.09 6.25 -25.22
N ASP A 832 45.94 6.00 -25.84
CA ASP A 832 45.85 5.69 -27.27
C ASP A 832 46.02 6.97 -28.12
N ASP A 833 46.36 6.79 -29.41
CA ASP A 833 46.42 7.90 -30.38
C ASP A 833 45.11 8.69 -30.43
N GLY A 834 45.22 10.01 -30.33
CA GLY A 834 44.09 10.94 -30.29
C GLY A 834 43.55 11.26 -28.90
N ALA A 835 44.00 10.58 -27.83
CA ALA A 835 43.63 10.95 -26.47
C ALA A 835 44.35 12.24 -26.04
N VAL A 836 43.60 13.22 -25.51
CA VAL A 836 44.16 14.52 -25.08
C VAL A 836 43.88 14.80 -23.61
N VAL A 837 44.92 15.15 -22.86
CA VAL A 837 44.77 15.75 -21.52
C VAL A 837 45.15 17.22 -21.54
N GLN A 838 44.16 18.07 -21.25
CA GLN A 838 44.25 19.51 -21.46
C GLN A 838 43.84 20.33 -20.24
N THR A 839 44.60 21.37 -19.94
CA THR A 839 44.22 22.43 -19.01
C THR A 839 44.25 23.80 -19.70
N ASN A 840 43.48 24.75 -19.17
CA ASN A 840 43.65 26.15 -19.52
C ASN A 840 44.69 26.81 -18.61
N ASN A 841 45.97 26.78 -18.99
CA ASN A 841 47.07 27.41 -18.24
C ASN A 841 47.27 26.88 -16.81
N GLY A 842 46.85 25.64 -16.54
CA GLY A 842 47.03 24.94 -15.27
C GLY A 842 48.06 23.81 -15.36
N ASN A 843 48.49 23.27 -14.23
CA ASN A 843 49.50 22.21 -14.23
C ASN A 843 48.88 20.82 -14.49
N ILE A 844 49.64 19.96 -15.16
CA ILE A 844 49.32 18.53 -15.34
C ILE A 844 50.39 17.71 -14.64
N ARG A 845 49.99 16.71 -13.85
CA ARG A 845 50.90 15.78 -13.18
C ARG A 845 50.49 14.35 -13.47
N TYR A 846 51.43 13.56 -14.00
CA TYR A 846 51.32 12.12 -14.19
C TYR A 846 52.34 11.43 -13.27
N ALA A 847 51.88 10.45 -12.50
CA ALA A 847 52.71 9.66 -11.60
C ALA A 847 52.40 8.15 -11.74
N ALA A 848 53.31 7.38 -12.34
CA ALA A 848 53.22 5.92 -12.45
C ALA A 848 54.26 5.28 -11.51
N LEU A 849 53.82 4.66 -10.41
CA LEU A 849 54.72 4.26 -9.32
C LEU A 849 55.50 2.97 -9.61
N GLY A 850 55.03 2.13 -10.54
CA GLY A 850 55.58 0.80 -10.84
C GLY A 850 55.77 0.50 -12.32
N GLY A 851 55.07 1.21 -13.21
CA GLY A 851 55.03 0.94 -14.66
C GLY A 851 55.49 2.10 -15.54
N ASP A 852 55.20 1.94 -16.83
CA ASP A 852 55.52 2.89 -17.90
C ASP A 852 54.39 3.92 -18.08
N VAL A 853 54.71 5.04 -18.72
CA VAL A 853 53.72 5.99 -19.24
C VAL A 853 53.86 6.08 -20.75
N THR A 854 52.77 5.84 -21.48
CA THR A 854 52.69 6.11 -22.93
C THR A 854 51.82 7.34 -23.14
N ILE A 855 52.38 8.37 -23.79
CA ILE A 855 51.75 9.68 -23.94
C ILE A 855 51.04 9.77 -25.29
N GLY A 856 49.81 10.29 -25.27
CA GLY A 856 49.11 10.79 -26.46
C GLY A 856 49.42 12.28 -26.63
N GLU A 857 48.57 13.15 -26.06
CA GLU A 857 48.86 14.59 -26.00
C GLU A 857 48.61 15.19 -24.61
N LEU A 858 49.59 15.94 -24.09
CA LEU A 858 49.48 16.74 -22.87
C LEU A 858 49.58 18.24 -23.18
N GLN A 859 48.52 18.98 -22.90
CA GLN A 859 48.42 20.41 -23.24
C GLN A 859 48.12 21.27 -22.01
N ALA A 860 49.16 21.89 -21.43
CA ALA A 860 49.04 22.73 -20.23
C ALA A 860 48.95 24.24 -20.51
N GLY A 861 49.08 24.68 -21.76
CA GLY A 861 49.16 26.11 -22.11
C GLY A 861 50.36 26.78 -21.42
N SER A 862 50.12 27.85 -20.65
CA SER A 862 51.17 28.46 -19.83
C SER A 862 51.46 27.73 -18.50
N GLY A 863 50.81 26.60 -18.24
CA GLY A 863 51.04 25.75 -17.08
C GLY A 863 52.30 24.88 -17.23
N THR A 864 52.58 24.08 -16.20
CA THR A 864 53.74 23.19 -16.15
C THR A 864 53.29 21.73 -16.16
N VAL A 865 54.04 20.86 -16.85
CA VAL A 865 53.79 19.42 -16.90
C VAL A 865 54.87 18.68 -16.11
N ALA A 866 54.47 17.73 -15.27
CA ALA A 866 55.35 16.75 -14.65
C ALA A 866 54.91 15.33 -15.03
N VAL A 867 55.85 14.53 -15.54
CA VAL A 867 55.65 13.09 -15.77
C VAL A 867 56.73 12.33 -15.00
N MET A 868 56.32 11.57 -14.00
CA MET A 868 57.21 10.83 -13.11
C MET A 868 56.85 9.35 -13.08
N VAL A 869 57.80 8.52 -13.48
CA VAL A 869 57.55 7.09 -13.70
C VAL A 869 58.69 6.24 -13.16
N SER A 870 58.37 5.09 -12.59
CA SER A 870 59.38 4.07 -12.28
C SER A 870 59.85 3.31 -13.52
N GLY A 871 59.00 3.21 -14.55
CA GLY A 871 59.31 2.63 -15.85
C GLY A 871 59.94 3.63 -16.83
N SER A 872 59.46 3.60 -18.07
CA SER A 872 59.84 4.47 -19.18
C SER A 872 58.71 5.44 -19.54
N ILE A 873 59.07 6.57 -20.17
CA ILE A 873 58.12 7.49 -20.79
C ILE A 873 58.24 7.30 -22.29
N PHE A 874 57.16 6.84 -22.92
CA PHE A 874 57.09 6.56 -24.35
C PHE A 874 56.22 7.58 -25.08
N ASP A 875 56.68 7.95 -26.27
CA ASP A 875 55.83 8.45 -27.34
C ASP A 875 55.22 7.27 -28.12
N LEU A 876 54.01 7.44 -28.62
CA LEU A 876 53.29 6.50 -29.47
C LEU A 876 53.99 6.38 -30.84
N ALA A 877 54.40 5.15 -31.19
CA ALA A 877 55.13 4.86 -32.44
C ALA A 877 54.38 5.20 -33.75
N SER A 878 53.12 5.57 -33.68
CA SER A 878 52.28 6.02 -34.79
C SER A 878 51.17 6.89 -34.23
N ASP A 879 51.46 8.17 -33.99
CA ASP A 879 50.49 9.15 -33.55
C ASP A 879 50.13 10.14 -34.68
N THR A 880 49.03 10.85 -34.50
CA THR A 880 48.57 11.90 -35.42
C THR A 880 49.02 13.30 -35.01
N SER A 881 49.56 13.43 -33.80
CA SER A 881 50.12 14.67 -33.29
C SER A 881 51.49 14.93 -33.92
N SER A 882 52.00 16.14 -33.73
CA SER A 882 53.41 16.43 -34.03
C SER A 882 54.17 16.89 -32.79
N VAL A 883 53.48 16.93 -31.65
CA VAL A 883 53.94 17.44 -30.37
C VAL A 883 53.14 16.74 -29.28
N ASP A 884 53.82 15.88 -28.52
CA ASP A 884 53.21 15.08 -27.46
C ASP A 884 52.97 15.93 -26.21
N ILE A 885 53.87 16.89 -25.92
CA ILE A 885 53.76 17.74 -24.73
C ILE A 885 53.93 19.22 -25.07
N THR A 886 52.90 20.02 -24.77
CA THR A 886 52.92 21.48 -24.86
C THR A 886 52.73 22.13 -23.49
N ALA A 887 53.73 22.87 -23.01
CA ALA A 887 53.71 23.50 -21.69
C ALA A 887 54.66 24.70 -21.59
N SER A 888 54.56 25.52 -20.54
CA SER A 888 55.56 26.56 -20.23
C SER A 888 56.87 25.93 -19.74
N ALA A 889 56.78 24.89 -18.92
CA ALA A 889 57.90 24.14 -18.40
C ALA A 889 57.55 22.65 -18.26
N LEU A 890 58.56 21.78 -18.34
CA LEU A 890 58.41 20.33 -18.33
C LEU A 890 59.45 19.64 -17.45
N LEU A 891 58.95 18.77 -16.58
CA LEU A 891 59.72 17.86 -15.75
C LEU A 891 59.44 16.42 -16.19
N LEU A 892 60.48 15.68 -16.57
CA LEU A 892 60.40 14.26 -16.91
C LEU A 892 61.32 13.45 -16.01
N SER A 893 60.79 12.49 -15.27
CA SER A 893 61.59 11.57 -14.45
C SER A 893 61.20 10.14 -14.75
N ALA A 894 62.14 9.32 -15.22
CA ALA A 894 61.94 7.91 -15.56
C ALA A 894 62.98 7.02 -14.87
N GLY A 895 62.57 5.86 -14.35
CA GLY A 895 63.51 4.86 -13.85
C GLY A 895 64.28 4.16 -14.99
N SER A 896 63.67 4.06 -16.16
CA SER A 896 64.25 3.50 -17.38
C SER A 896 64.59 4.59 -18.39
N SER A 897 63.82 4.75 -19.48
CA SER A 897 64.13 5.69 -20.57
C SER A 897 63.08 6.79 -20.71
N ILE A 898 63.46 7.90 -21.35
CA ILE A 898 62.56 8.97 -21.81
C ILE A 898 62.67 9.02 -23.33
N GLY A 899 61.61 8.67 -24.04
CA GLY A 899 61.63 8.49 -25.49
C GLY A 899 62.51 7.32 -25.93
N GLU A 900 62.50 7.03 -27.23
CA GLU A 900 63.31 6.01 -27.87
C GLU A 900 64.16 6.59 -29.00
N SER A 901 65.26 5.94 -29.36
CA SER A 901 66.15 6.44 -30.42
C SER A 901 65.50 6.51 -31.81
N ALA A 902 64.41 5.76 -32.01
CA ALA A 902 63.65 5.75 -33.25
C ALA A 902 62.41 6.65 -33.19
N ASN A 903 62.00 7.05 -31.99
CA ASN A 903 60.79 7.81 -31.69
C ASN A 903 61.07 8.69 -30.47
N HIS A 904 61.55 9.91 -30.72
CA HIS A 904 61.85 10.84 -29.64
C HIS A 904 60.54 11.29 -28.99
N LEU A 905 60.61 11.82 -27.78
CA LEU A 905 59.46 12.54 -27.22
C LEU A 905 59.46 13.96 -27.81
N GLU A 906 58.38 14.33 -28.50
CA GLU A 906 58.21 15.63 -29.12
C GLU A 906 57.61 16.65 -28.14
N THR A 907 58.29 17.78 -27.96
CA THR A 907 57.92 18.79 -26.96
C THR A 907 57.83 20.19 -27.57
N THR A 908 56.98 21.03 -26.96
CA THR A 908 56.96 22.48 -27.17
C THR A 908 56.96 23.16 -25.80
N VAL A 909 58.15 23.42 -25.26
CA VAL A 909 58.35 23.90 -23.88
C VAL A 909 59.42 24.98 -23.74
N GLY A 910 59.17 25.96 -22.88
CA GLY A 910 60.13 27.03 -22.62
C GLY A 910 61.26 26.61 -21.67
N THR A 911 60.98 25.71 -20.73
CA THR A 911 61.96 25.18 -19.76
C THR A 911 61.87 23.67 -19.63
N LEU A 912 63.01 22.99 -19.55
CA LEU A 912 63.08 21.53 -19.49
C LEU A 912 64.04 21.06 -18.38
N SER A 913 63.61 20.04 -17.64
CA SER A 913 64.45 19.23 -16.73
C SER A 913 64.11 17.75 -16.92
N THR A 914 65.13 16.89 -16.98
CA THR A 914 64.92 15.46 -17.23
C THR A 914 65.84 14.57 -16.41
N ALA A 915 65.35 13.41 -15.98
CA ALA A 915 66.15 12.38 -15.35
C ALA A 915 65.73 10.99 -15.81
N SER A 916 66.61 10.28 -16.54
CA SER A 916 66.48 8.84 -16.78
C SER A 916 67.51 8.08 -15.94
N ALA A 917 67.08 7.15 -15.07
CA ALA A 917 68.00 6.54 -14.10
C ALA A 917 68.92 5.47 -14.73
N SER A 918 68.38 4.60 -15.59
CA SER A 918 69.15 3.51 -16.23
C SER A 918 69.16 3.55 -17.76
N GLY A 919 68.18 4.20 -18.38
CA GLY A 919 67.99 4.29 -19.83
C GLY A 919 68.38 5.65 -20.41
N SER A 920 68.06 5.84 -21.69
CA SER A 920 68.43 7.04 -22.45
C SER A 920 67.33 8.10 -22.39
N SER A 921 67.67 9.36 -22.67
CA SER A 921 66.72 10.45 -22.88
C SER A 921 66.80 10.95 -24.33
N PHE A 922 65.71 10.86 -25.09
CA PHE A 922 65.59 11.27 -26.49
C PHE A 922 64.42 12.25 -26.64
N ILE A 923 64.73 13.53 -26.89
CA ILE A 923 63.73 14.62 -26.93
C ILE A 923 63.95 15.49 -28.17
N THR A 924 62.85 15.79 -28.85
CA THR A 924 62.79 16.75 -29.96
C THR A 924 61.91 17.92 -29.55
N GLU A 925 62.52 19.08 -29.33
CA GLU A 925 61.82 20.31 -29.00
C GLU A 925 61.52 21.14 -30.26
N SER A 926 60.34 21.73 -30.35
CA SER A 926 59.94 22.49 -31.55
C SER A 926 60.52 23.91 -31.62
N ASP A 927 60.78 24.55 -30.46
CA ASP A 927 61.30 25.92 -30.32
C ASP A 927 62.50 26.01 -29.33
N SER A 928 62.74 27.19 -28.78
CA SER A 928 63.84 27.47 -27.87
C SER A 928 63.55 26.91 -26.49
N VAL A 929 64.53 26.22 -25.90
CA VAL A 929 64.40 25.63 -24.55
C VAL A 929 65.52 26.09 -23.63
N THR A 930 65.14 26.38 -22.39
CA THR A 930 66.09 26.61 -21.30
C THR A 930 66.16 25.39 -20.39
N VAL A 931 67.35 24.86 -20.15
CA VAL A 931 67.58 23.84 -19.12
C VAL A 931 67.82 24.52 -17.79
N THR A 932 66.86 24.39 -16.88
CA THR A 932 66.96 24.85 -15.49
C THR A 932 65.93 24.13 -14.62
N THR A 933 65.93 24.40 -13.31
CA THR A 933 64.98 23.82 -12.35
C THR A 933 63.52 24.04 -12.78
N VAL A 934 62.77 22.94 -12.80
CA VAL A 934 61.31 22.92 -12.95
C VAL A 934 60.68 22.42 -11.65
N SER A 935 59.62 23.09 -11.21
CA SER A 935 58.85 22.71 -10.01
C SER A 935 57.37 22.70 -10.34
N VAL A 936 56.67 21.63 -9.96
CA VAL A 936 55.24 21.41 -10.26
C VAL A 936 54.47 21.10 -8.98
N THR A 937 53.32 21.74 -8.82
CA THR A 937 52.31 21.41 -7.80
C THR A 937 50.96 21.28 -8.48
N VAL A 938 50.13 20.36 -8.02
CA VAL A 938 48.74 20.22 -8.47
C VAL A 938 47.79 20.22 -7.27
N GLU A 939 46.53 20.56 -7.50
CA GLU A 939 45.47 20.44 -6.51
C GLU A 939 44.77 19.09 -6.68
N ARG A 940 44.79 18.27 -5.63
CA ARG A 940 44.15 16.96 -5.59
C ARG A 940 42.77 17.05 -4.97
N VAL A 941 41.76 16.59 -5.70
CA VAL A 941 40.38 16.47 -5.20
C VAL A 941 40.33 15.32 -4.19
N GLN A 942 39.81 15.58 -3.00
CA GLN A 942 39.63 14.59 -1.94
C GLN A 942 38.21 13.97 -2.00
N PRO A 943 37.99 12.82 -1.35
CA PRO A 943 36.65 12.20 -1.25
C PRO A 943 35.55 13.13 -0.69
N ASP A 944 35.92 14.13 0.11
CA ASP A 944 35.02 15.15 0.67
C ASP A 944 34.90 16.41 -0.21
N ASP A 945 35.37 16.35 -1.46
CA ASP A 945 35.47 17.46 -2.44
C ASP A 945 36.46 18.58 -2.09
N SER A 946 37.17 18.48 -0.96
CA SER A 946 38.20 19.44 -0.63
C SER A 946 39.40 19.32 -1.58
N LEU A 947 40.13 20.42 -1.76
CA LEU A 947 41.35 20.44 -2.55
C LEU A 947 42.57 20.42 -1.63
N VAL A 948 43.50 19.51 -1.90
CA VAL A 948 44.80 19.42 -1.23
C VAL A 948 45.91 19.61 -2.25
N THR A 949 46.71 20.67 -2.08
CA THR A 949 47.88 20.90 -2.91
C THR A 949 48.93 19.81 -2.65
N THR A 950 49.42 19.16 -3.71
CA THR A 950 50.49 18.17 -3.60
C THR A 950 51.80 18.83 -3.17
N ASN A 951 52.71 18.03 -2.60
CA ASN A 951 54.09 18.47 -2.46
C ASN A 951 54.67 18.82 -3.84
N ALA A 952 55.57 19.81 -3.87
CA ALA A 952 56.19 20.24 -5.11
C ALA A 952 57.15 19.17 -5.63
N ASP A 953 56.87 18.66 -6.83
CA ASP A 953 57.81 17.84 -7.59
C ASP A 953 58.83 18.77 -8.24
N THR A 954 60.11 18.62 -7.89
CA THR A 954 61.17 19.52 -8.36
C THR A 954 62.32 18.72 -8.93
N LEU A 955 62.77 19.12 -10.13
CA LEU A 955 63.94 18.56 -10.80
C LEU A 955 64.76 19.69 -11.41
N SER A 956 66.07 19.52 -11.48
CA SER A 956 66.99 20.37 -12.23
C SER A 956 67.79 19.53 -13.20
N ASP A 957 68.49 20.20 -14.11
CA ASP A 957 69.46 19.57 -15.01
C ASP A 957 68.82 18.62 -16.04
N LEU A 958 69.64 18.16 -17.00
CA LEU A 958 69.33 16.99 -17.80
C LEU A 958 70.27 15.86 -17.40
N THR A 959 69.73 14.76 -16.90
CA THR A 959 70.50 13.59 -16.47
C THR A 959 70.01 12.33 -17.19
N SER A 960 70.95 11.49 -17.64
CA SER A 960 70.61 10.22 -18.29
C SER A 960 71.54 9.07 -17.92
N GLY A 961 70.96 7.91 -17.58
CA GLY A 961 71.65 6.65 -17.34
C GLY A 961 72.17 5.98 -18.62
N GLY A 962 71.77 6.48 -19.78
CA GLY A 962 72.11 6.03 -21.13
C GLY A 962 72.59 7.18 -22.01
N ALA A 963 72.18 7.21 -23.28
CA ALA A 963 72.45 8.34 -24.17
C ALA A 963 71.49 9.50 -23.89
N LEU A 964 71.92 10.73 -24.15
CA LEU A 964 71.10 11.92 -24.04
C LEU A 964 71.09 12.66 -25.38
N VAL A 965 69.92 12.80 -25.98
CA VAL A 965 69.70 13.59 -27.18
C VAL A 965 68.64 14.65 -26.88
N LEU A 966 69.03 15.91 -27.03
CA LEU A 966 68.11 17.03 -27.08
C LEU A 966 68.35 17.78 -28.39
N GLN A 967 67.34 17.78 -29.25
CA GLN A 967 67.35 18.50 -30.51
C GLN A 967 66.26 19.55 -30.50
N THR A 968 66.56 20.80 -30.86
CA THR A 968 65.54 21.77 -31.22
C THR A 968 65.38 21.84 -32.74
N LEU A 969 64.14 21.81 -33.25
CA LEU A 969 63.85 21.99 -34.68
C LEU A 969 64.06 23.44 -35.10
N ASN A 970 63.58 24.37 -34.27
CA ASN A 970 63.83 25.81 -34.34
C ASN A 970 64.21 26.32 -32.95
N GLY A 971 64.75 27.53 -32.84
CA GLY A 971 65.05 28.10 -31.53
C GLY A 971 66.30 27.56 -30.86
N SER A 972 66.77 28.26 -29.82
CA SER A 972 68.07 28.03 -29.17
C SER A 972 67.98 27.08 -27.98
N ILE A 973 69.08 26.39 -27.66
CA ILE A 973 69.24 25.66 -26.39
C ILE A 973 70.08 26.52 -25.45
N VAL A 974 69.56 26.80 -24.25
CA VAL A 974 70.26 27.58 -23.22
C VAL A 974 70.29 26.78 -21.92
N THR A 975 71.45 26.60 -21.30
CA THR A 975 71.53 25.97 -19.97
C THR A 975 71.80 27.02 -18.90
N ALA A 976 71.12 26.95 -17.76
CA ALA A 976 71.34 27.86 -16.64
C ALA A 976 72.62 27.54 -15.86
N VAL A 977 73.13 28.54 -15.14
CA VAL A 977 74.24 28.37 -14.18
C VAL A 977 73.70 27.60 -12.96
N THR A 978 74.45 26.62 -12.45
CA THR A 978 74.17 25.81 -11.25
C THR A 978 72.96 24.85 -11.29
N THR A 979 72.04 24.98 -12.25
CA THR A 979 70.82 24.15 -12.35
C THR A 979 70.53 23.68 -13.78
N GLY A 980 71.47 23.90 -14.69
CA GLY A 980 71.38 23.52 -16.11
C GLY A 980 72.49 22.56 -16.54
N ASP A 981 73.02 21.75 -15.63
CA ASP A 981 74.02 20.75 -16.00
C ASP A 981 73.39 19.69 -16.93
N ILE A 982 74.20 19.09 -17.79
CA ILE A 982 73.79 18.04 -18.72
C ILE A 982 74.74 16.87 -18.54
N THR A 983 74.24 15.75 -18.02
CA THR A 983 75.06 14.58 -17.72
C THR A 983 74.47 13.31 -18.30
N ALA A 984 75.32 12.44 -18.86
CA ALA A 984 74.89 11.16 -19.40
C ALA A 984 75.91 10.04 -19.14
N ALA A 985 75.45 8.80 -19.01
CA ALA A 985 76.35 7.66 -19.01
C ALA A 985 76.90 7.35 -20.41
N GLY A 986 76.06 7.51 -21.44
CA GLY A 986 76.33 7.27 -22.85
C GLY A 986 76.62 8.55 -23.61
N ASN A 987 76.35 8.56 -24.92
CA ASN A 987 76.62 9.71 -25.77
C ASN A 987 75.70 10.88 -25.44
N ILE A 988 76.20 12.11 -25.59
CA ILE A 988 75.41 13.34 -25.51
C ILE A 988 75.37 13.97 -26.90
N LEU A 989 74.16 14.25 -27.40
CA LEU A 989 73.93 15.12 -28.54
C LEU A 989 73.04 16.28 -28.11
N LEU A 990 73.56 17.51 -28.19
CA LEU A 990 72.74 18.71 -28.12
C LEU A 990 72.78 19.39 -29.47
N GLN A 991 71.62 19.56 -30.10
CA GLN A 991 71.54 20.14 -31.44
C GLN A 991 70.51 21.27 -31.46
N ALA A 992 71.00 22.51 -31.56
CA ALA A 992 70.17 23.68 -31.83
C ALA A 992 69.99 23.83 -33.35
N GLY A 993 69.00 23.13 -33.91
CA GLY A 993 68.95 22.77 -35.34
C GLY A 993 68.57 23.88 -36.32
N GLY A 994 67.94 24.96 -35.86
CA GLY A 994 67.57 26.10 -36.70
C GLY A 994 68.78 26.92 -37.17
N THR A 995 68.75 27.48 -38.37
CA THR A 995 69.91 28.24 -38.93
C THR A 995 70.28 29.53 -38.16
N THR A 996 69.39 30.00 -37.29
CA THR A 996 69.62 31.14 -36.38
C THR A 996 69.69 30.72 -34.91
N SER A 997 69.65 29.42 -34.64
CA SER A 997 69.60 28.84 -33.31
C SER A 997 70.99 28.77 -32.70
N ASP A 998 71.10 29.24 -31.47
CA ASP A 998 72.34 29.22 -30.70
C ASP A 998 72.32 28.08 -29.67
N LEU A 999 73.50 27.62 -29.28
CA LEU A 999 73.69 26.72 -28.15
C LEU A 999 74.52 27.45 -27.09
N THR A 1000 73.90 27.83 -25.97
CA THR A 1000 74.56 28.55 -24.86
C THR A 1000 74.67 27.64 -23.63
N LEU A 1001 75.89 27.26 -23.27
CA LEU A 1001 76.21 26.29 -22.23
C LEU A 1001 76.79 26.97 -20.99
N ALA A 1002 75.93 27.44 -20.09
CA ALA A 1002 76.34 27.93 -18.76
C ALA A 1002 76.37 26.85 -17.66
N GLY A 1003 75.84 25.65 -17.93
CA GLY A 1003 75.95 24.45 -17.10
C GLY A 1003 76.97 23.46 -17.66
N THR A 1004 77.48 22.57 -16.81
CA THR A 1004 78.48 21.56 -17.18
C THR A 1004 77.87 20.52 -18.11
N VAL A 1005 78.57 20.14 -19.19
CA VAL A 1005 78.15 19.02 -20.06
C VAL A 1005 79.13 17.86 -19.88
N ALA A 1006 78.69 16.73 -19.34
CA ALA A 1006 79.58 15.62 -19.01
C ALA A 1006 79.06 14.24 -19.41
N SER A 1007 79.87 13.47 -20.14
CA SER A 1007 79.61 12.05 -20.43
C SER A 1007 80.62 11.15 -19.72
N SER A 1008 80.14 10.12 -19.03
CA SER A 1008 81.05 9.18 -18.34
C SER A 1008 81.62 8.11 -19.29
N ASN A 1009 80.81 7.50 -20.15
CA ASN A 1009 81.21 6.38 -21.03
C ASN A 1009 80.95 6.62 -22.53
N GLY A 1010 80.52 7.81 -22.94
CA GLY A 1010 80.20 8.14 -24.34
C GLY A 1010 80.91 9.38 -24.87
N ASN A 1011 80.56 9.73 -26.10
CA ASN A 1011 81.04 10.91 -26.82
C ASN A 1011 80.11 12.09 -26.59
N ILE A 1012 80.61 13.31 -26.75
CA ILE A 1012 79.81 14.53 -26.73
C ILE A 1012 79.83 15.16 -28.12
N SER A 1013 78.65 15.40 -28.68
CA SER A 1013 78.44 16.16 -29.92
C SER A 1013 77.52 17.34 -29.63
N LEU A 1014 77.97 18.54 -29.97
CA LEU A 1014 77.25 19.78 -29.72
C LEU A 1014 77.18 20.55 -31.02
N GLU A 1015 75.97 20.85 -31.48
CA GLU A 1015 75.73 21.50 -32.76
C GLU A 1015 74.84 22.72 -32.59
N ALA A 1016 75.28 23.85 -33.12
CA ALA A 1016 74.50 25.08 -33.20
C ALA A 1016 74.36 25.53 -34.65
N GLY A 1017 73.15 25.85 -35.09
CA GLY A 1017 72.95 26.41 -36.43
C GLY A 1017 73.57 27.79 -36.61
N ARG A 1018 73.76 28.57 -35.53
CA ARG A 1018 74.45 29.87 -35.53
C ARG A 1018 75.60 29.93 -34.51
N GLU A 1019 75.42 30.39 -33.28
CA GLU A 1019 76.52 30.56 -32.32
C GLU A 1019 76.54 29.43 -31.27
N LEU A 1020 77.73 28.96 -30.89
CA LEU A 1020 77.92 28.11 -29.71
C LEU A 1020 78.73 28.89 -28.68
N VAL A 1021 78.11 29.17 -27.53
CA VAL A 1021 78.75 29.86 -26.40
C VAL A 1021 78.93 28.87 -25.26
N GLN A 1022 80.17 28.60 -24.88
CA GLN A 1022 80.55 27.71 -23.78
C GLN A 1022 81.04 28.54 -22.60
N SER A 1023 80.30 28.54 -21.50
CA SER A 1023 80.67 29.24 -20.26
C SER A 1023 81.03 28.28 -19.11
N ALA A 1024 80.88 26.97 -19.33
CA ALA A 1024 81.11 25.92 -18.33
C ALA A 1024 81.97 24.78 -18.89
N ALA A 1025 82.24 23.78 -18.03
CA ALA A 1025 83.07 22.64 -18.39
C ALA A 1025 82.32 21.67 -19.32
N ILE A 1026 83.01 21.17 -20.34
CA ILE A 1026 82.58 20.06 -21.19
C ILE A 1026 83.57 18.91 -20.97
N ALA A 1027 83.12 17.73 -20.57
CA ALA A 1027 84.03 16.67 -20.18
C ALA A 1027 83.59 15.25 -20.60
N VAL A 1028 84.54 14.44 -21.08
CA VAL A 1028 84.35 12.99 -21.22
C VAL A 1028 85.36 12.22 -20.37
N ALA A 1029 84.86 11.33 -19.51
CA ALA A 1029 85.68 10.61 -18.52
C ALA A 1029 86.29 9.31 -19.06
N SER A 1030 85.66 8.67 -20.04
CA SER A 1030 86.10 7.39 -20.61
C SER A 1030 87.28 7.55 -21.56
N THR A 1031 88.20 6.59 -21.51
CA THR A 1031 89.42 6.64 -22.33
C THR A 1031 89.11 6.50 -23.81
N GLY A 1032 89.50 7.48 -24.62
CA GLY A 1032 89.34 7.45 -26.08
C GLY A 1032 88.03 8.03 -26.61
N SER A 1033 87.09 8.42 -25.75
CA SER A 1033 85.84 9.08 -26.14
C SER A 1033 86.07 10.50 -26.64
N THR A 1034 85.34 10.91 -27.67
CA THR A 1034 85.58 12.17 -28.39
C THR A 1034 84.59 13.26 -28.01
N ILE A 1035 85.02 14.51 -28.18
CA ILE A 1035 84.18 15.70 -28.05
C ILE A 1035 84.19 16.44 -29.39
N GLU A 1036 83.02 16.77 -29.92
CA GLU A 1036 82.86 17.61 -31.11
C GLU A 1036 81.91 18.76 -30.85
N LEU A 1037 82.33 19.98 -31.21
CA LEU A 1037 81.54 21.20 -31.22
C LEU A 1037 81.47 21.74 -32.66
N LEU A 1038 80.25 21.93 -33.16
CA LEU A 1038 79.93 22.43 -34.49
C LEU A 1038 79.08 23.70 -34.37
N ALA A 1039 79.46 24.78 -35.07
CA ALA A 1039 78.66 25.99 -35.15
C ALA A 1039 78.61 26.53 -36.59
N GLY A 1040 77.42 26.89 -37.08
CA GLY A 1040 77.27 27.56 -38.39
C GLY A 1040 77.90 28.97 -38.41
N GLY A 1041 77.94 29.64 -37.27
CA GLY A 1041 78.60 30.91 -36.96
C GLY A 1041 79.87 30.68 -36.15
N SER A 1042 80.01 31.28 -34.96
CA SER A 1042 81.21 31.19 -34.12
C SER A 1042 81.06 30.19 -32.95
N ILE A 1043 82.20 29.69 -32.47
CA ILE A 1043 82.33 29.02 -31.17
C ILE A 1043 83.06 29.97 -30.23
N THR A 1044 82.51 30.24 -29.05
CA THR A 1044 83.07 31.15 -28.03
C THR A 1044 83.15 30.46 -26.68
N MET A 1045 84.36 30.29 -26.14
CA MET A 1045 84.58 29.92 -24.74
C MET A 1045 84.68 31.17 -23.87
N ALA A 1046 84.04 31.18 -22.70
CA ALA A 1046 84.18 32.23 -21.69
C ALA A 1046 85.35 31.92 -20.74
N GLU A 1047 85.94 32.97 -20.15
CA GLU A 1047 87.09 32.87 -19.22
C GLU A 1047 86.89 31.76 -18.17
N GLY A 1048 87.83 30.81 -18.13
CA GLY A 1048 87.81 29.67 -17.20
C GLY A 1048 86.92 28.48 -17.60
N ALA A 1049 86.24 28.54 -18.76
CA ALA A 1049 85.60 27.37 -19.37
C ALA A 1049 86.65 26.36 -19.83
N SER A 1050 86.30 25.07 -19.85
CA SER A 1050 87.22 24.02 -20.28
C SER A 1050 86.53 22.90 -21.04
N THR A 1051 87.23 22.32 -22.00
CA THR A 1051 86.79 21.12 -22.71
C THR A 1051 87.84 20.03 -22.57
N ALA A 1052 87.51 18.95 -21.86
CA ALA A 1052 88.45 17.93 -21.46
C ALA A 1052 88.01 16.53 -21.90
N SER A 1053 88.91 15.77 -22.54
CA SER A 1053 88.73 14.35 -22.81
C SER A 1053 89.87 13.53 -22.22
N THR A 1054 89.56 12.28 -21.87
CA THR A 1054 90.55 11.34 -21.37
C THR A 1054 91.16 10.58 -22.54
N ASN A 1055 92.25 11.08 -23.13
CA ASN A 1055 92.95 10.45 -24.27
C ASN A 1055 92.12 10.33 -25.57
N GLY A 1056 91.03 11.08 -25.68
CA GLY A 1056 90.18 11.13 -26.87
C GLY A 1056 90.42 12.38 -27.71
N ASN A 1057 89.83 12.43 -28.91
CA ASN A 1057 90.00 13.60 -29.76
C ASN A 1057 88.97 14.68 -29.42
N ILE A 1058 89.39 15.94 -29.51
CA ILE A 1058 88.51 17.11 -29.40
C ILE A 1058 88.49 17.82 -30.75
N ARG A 1059 87.30 18.12 -31.26
CA ARG A 1059 87.11 18.82 -32.54
C ARG A 1059 86.20 20.03 -32.36
N TYR A 1060 86.68 21.20 -32.80
CA TYR A 1060 85.90 22.42 -32.89
C TYR A 1060 85.80 22.82 -34.36
N GLN A 1061 84.60 23.09 -34.86
CA GLN A 1061 84.39 23.61 -36.21
C GLN A 1061 83.33 24.71 -36.21
N ALA A 1062 83.74 25.90 -36.66
CA ALA A 1062 82.90 27.08 -36.79
C ALA A 1062 82.88 27.57 -38.26
N GLY A 1063 81.76 28.16 -38.67
CA GLY A 1063 81.66 28.86 -39.95
C GLY A 1063 82.47 30.16 -39.98
N THR A 1064 82.56 30.86 -38.84
CA THR A 1064 83.33 32.10 -38.68
C THR A 1064 84.47 31.91 -37.68
N ASN A 1065 84.34 32.36 -36.43
CA ASN A 1065 85.43 32.44 -35.47
C ASN A 1065 85.40 31.28 -34.46
N VAL A 1066 86.56 30.90 -33.94
CA VAL A 1066 86.68 30.03 -32.76
C VAL A 1066 87.50 30.76 -31.71
N MET A 1067 86.89 31.13 -30.59
CA MET A 1067 87.58 31.64 -29.42
C MET A 1067 87.66 30.54 -28.36
N ILE A 1068 88.87 30.19 -27.93
CA ILE A 1068 89.14 29.07 -27.03
C ILE A 1068 89.74 29.52 -25.70
N GLU A 1069 89.54 28.66 -24.70
CA GLU A 1069 90.21 28.67 -23.40
C GLU A 1069 90.90 27.30 -23.26
N LEU A 1070 90.72 26.59 -22.13
CA LEU A 1070 91.36 25.30 -21.91
C LEU A 1070 90.73 24.15 -22.73
N LEU A 1071 91.48 23.59 -23.68
CA LEU A 1071 91.23 22.33 -24.38
C LEU A 1071 92.24 21.25 -23.95
N ALA A 1072 91.78 20.22 -23.26
CA ALA A 1072 92.64 19.17 -22.71
C ALA A 1072 92.26 17.78 -23.26
N ALA A 1073 93.00 17.27 -24.26
CA ALA A 1073 92.75 15.97 -24.88
C ALA A 1073 93.57 14.79 -24.31
N GLY A 1074 94.46 15.06 -23.33
CA GLY A 1074 95.40 14.05 -22.83
C GLY A 1074 96.31 13.53 -23.96
N SER A 1075 96.30 12.22 -24.22
CA SER A 1075 97.02 11.63 -25.37
C SER A 1075 96.25 11.64 -26.70
N GLY A 1076 95.07 12.25 -26.77
CA GLY A 1076 94.31 12.43 -28.01
C GLY A 1076 94.68 13.70 -28.77
N ASN A 1077 94.05 13.93 -29.92
CA ASN A 1077 94.34 15.07 -30.79
C ASN A 1077 93.28 16.17 -30.67
N VAL A 1078 93.70 17.42 -30.88
CA VAL A 1078 92.80 18.58 -30.97
C VAL A 1078 92.79 19.09 -32.41
N ALA A 1079 91.60 19.30 -32.96
CA ALA A 1079 91.42 19.90 -34.29
C ALA A 1079 90.45 21.09 -34.22
N ILE A 1080 90.89 22.25 -34.69
CA ILE A 1080 90.09 23.49 -34.67
C ILE A 1080 90.00 24.04 -36.10
N TYR A 1081 88.77 24.24 -36.56
CA TYR A 1081 88.46 24.76 -37.88
C TYR A 1081 87.61 26.03 -37.76
N ALA A 1082 88.12 27.14 -38.25
CA ALA A 1082 87.37 28.35 -38.57
C ALA A 1082 87.29 28.42 -40.11
N THR A 1083 86.08 28.39 -40.68
CA THR A 1083 85.95 28.27 -42.15
C THR A 1083 86.23 29.59 -42.87
N SER A 1084 85.84 30.72 -42.26
CA SER A 1084 85.96 32.05 -42.85
C SER A 1084 86.38 33.15 -41.84
N GLY A 1085 86.86 32.75 -40.66
CA GLY A 1085 87.19 33.64 -39.54
C GLY A 1085 88.51 33.30 -38.86
N SER A 1086 88.68 33.72 -37.61
CA SER A 1086 89.93 33.53 -36.85
C SER A 1086 89.79 32.51 -35.73
N ILE A 1087 90.91 31.85 -35.41
CA ILE A 1087 91.08 31.12 -34.16
C ILE A 1087 91.81 32.06 -33.19
N THR A 1088 91.19 32.37 -32.06
CA THR A 1088 91.71 33.31 -31.07
C THR A 1088 91.73 32.70 -29.67
N ASP A 1089 92.74 33.11 -28.92
CA ASP A 1089 92.82 32.88 -27.48
C ASP A 1089 91.81 33.83 -26.77
N GLY A 1090 91.06 33.27 -25.81
CA GLY A 1090 90.06 33.95 -24.99
C GLY A 1090 90.64 34.66 -23.76
N ASP A 1091 91.88 34.33 -23.38
CA ASP A 1091 92.53 34.89 -22.20
C ASP A 1091 92.86 36.38 -22.32
N THR A 1092 93.06 37.01 -21.16
CA THR A 1092 93.50 38.41 -21.12
C THR A 1092 94.89 38.59 -21.73
N VAL A 1093 95.09 39.67 -22.51
CA VAL A 1093 96.36 39.94 -23.21
C VAL A 1093 97.56 39.89 -22.27
N GLY A 1094 98.45 38.91 -22.51
CA GLY A 1094 99.68 38.70 -21.73
C GLY A 1094 99.66 37.47 -20.83
N ASP A 1095 98.62 36.64 -20.89
CA ASP A 1095 98.60 35.34 -20.22
C ASP A 1095 99.69 34.38 -20.75
N THR A 1096 100.12 33.46 -19.88
CA THR A 1096 101.15 32.45 -20.16
C THR A 1096 100.66 31.02 -19.87
N GLY A 1097 99.36 30.86 -19.64
CA GLY A 1097 98.68 29.59 -19.50
C GLY A 1097 98.84 28.68 -20.72
N ILE A 1098 98.48 27.41 -20.55
CA ILE A 1098 98.45 26.45 -21.65
C ILE A 1098 96.98 26.24 -22.02
N ASP A 1099 96.60 26.78 -23.17
CA ASP A 1099 95.21 26.70 -23.64
C ASP A 1099 94.93 25.36 -24.29
N ILE A 1100 95.95 24.71 -24.89
CA ILE A 1100 95.78 23.41 -25.57
C ILE A 1100 96.78 22.38 -25.07
N THR A 1101 96.28 21.27 -24.53
CA THR A 1101 97.08 20.07 -24.20
C THR A 1101 96.61 18.88 -25.03
N ALA A 1102 97.42 18.44 -26.01
CA ALA A 1102 97.09 17.34 -26.92
C ALA A 1102 98.34 16.60 -27.45
N ASN A 1103 98.17 15.39 -28.00
CA ASN A 1103 99.22 14.65 -28.71
C ASN A 1103 99.52 15.23 -30.10
N GLY A 1104 98.47 15.65 -30.81
CA GLY A 1104 98.54 16.31 -32.11
C GLY A 1104 97.56 17.47 -32.17
N LEU A 1105 97.97 18.56 -32.82
CA LEU A 1105 97.18 19.78 -32.97
C LEU A 1105 97.04 20.12 -34.46
N LEU A 1106 95.81 20.35 -34.90
CA LEU A 1106 95.49 20.86 -36.23
C LEU A 1106 94.66 22.14 -36.11
N LEU A 1107 95.18 23.23 -36.66
CA LEU A 1107 94.49 24.52 -36.76
C LEU A 1107 94.29 24.86 -38.23
N SER A 1108 93.07 25.22 -38.60
CA SER A 1108 92.72 25.72 -39.93
C SER A 1108 91.80 26.92 -39.74
N ALA A 1109 92.22 28.09 -40.21
CA ALA A 1109 91.46 29.34 -40.13
C ALA A 1109 91.46 30.04 -41.48
#